data_AF-A0A2N1TIU8-F1
#
_entry.id   AF-A0A2N1TIU8-F1
#
_cell.length_a   1.000
_cell.length_b   1.000
_cell.length_c   1.000
_cell.angle_alpha   90.00
_cell.angle_beta   90.00
_cell.angle_gamma   90.00
#
_symmetry.space_group_name_H-M   'P 1'
#
loop_
_entity.id
_entity.type
_entity.pdbx_description
1 polymer ?
#
loop_
_entity_poly.entity_id
_entity_poly.type
_entity_poly.pdbx_seq_one_letter_code
_entity_poly.pdbx_strand_id
1 'polypeptide(L)'
;MEQDKNLLQSIKLEISRNFKLVPYERLAFHKILGMLKTDIGVSILLKELEKGPDIRESALAIFTDIPKPQILTAIKPLLAKSLTDNEKIFILDHIQKYGSADDVPEVMSFIQEQNAETVSRLILTKAFRVIQTIGAQSDEVMHFLINMIDTPEPHIHFQCEAILSLSSFRIISVLEEILKMNNDTLSYYVYRTIADMNNQLNIAAGRAMGSDETDLYTYSTSQTDEDKIILDIRVLLGKMSPRFENYSTGTKVAFITAMVSCNHREYLIYVMKALTSKNTELISMTLYALNTNIEKLKDPDKLFRNLIALSTESQRDNELIVEMFIKFFTGIGEERKYHILKDKLFSYIVVTLESYFETYRKEYMIRSVAEKSYPESFQMLRKFILENMTPELKKRTIYFLSSDESRNTHLIIKDYAGWIPFIGEHEKEQLHHLIEILFDDDKKSRENSASRIEDIEFEKRYLRNRILRLCNIIALLHIEEAASPLVNIYNYLKKYPDQDLIHTIIQTLAILNYSYMLGEIEILLTTGVPEEQLKALGLISFYTEQRSLNILFEFLQTRVTEESGIIETALEIMLERDIVNNMTANQIFKKIIENNTMQSIRNQAILGLGKCGFDGDIDYLNELFFTMNNSEGKDMIVRAMGEIIFTSEKYNKRQVTRYFHEYLKDPGIRVRIYSCLCLIKMGDNEALRSIRDMLIIKNKIIQRDILTILGELRSIEFSFFLVSLLKEEYGMSDDITAVLKLLPEEDLKEIDGFIVNIFRKFEAPDFGDLNLTETKQTIRVDNLKHDTVTIVNINVIGEDQKLKGSSVAQMIRMNLRVKSFISSAITEHRGIISRITNEQITSYFNDPADAVNASLRIVENIKSYSSGKIFKNRIHVLNQIITVPVDRIGDELVHYPSYIIDPVLDKTLYDIVIIDESTWSMVKERFAGKIISELLFSSTVSAVKHYEISSPVNFKDYAESVLDSLFRDRETKKHLEEELETELKNIRRGGRSTSSAAVTRDLENLGNLLLDHLNEIEKYVQRRSTDRELNRNLRKMLVNVYNMYKVEISRLIIE
;
A
#
# COMPACT_ATOMS: atom_id res chain seq x y z
N MET A 1 40.00 -14.72 23.33
CA MET A 1 39.37 -15.81 24.11
C MET A 1 39.38 -15.58 25.61
N GLU A 2 40.53 -15.41 26.29
CA GLU A 2 40.53 -15.19 27.77
C GLU A 2 40.04 -13.78 28.18
N GLN A 3 40.34 -12.75 27.38
CA GLN A 3 39.84 -11.38 27.60
C GLN A 3 38.34 -11.23 27.29
N ASP A 4 37.82 -11.94 26.27
CA ASP A 4 36.41 -11.89 25.87
C ASP A 4 35.50 -12.52 26.94
N LYS A 5 35.94 -13.64 27.53
CA LYS A 5 35.24 -14.28 28.67
C LYS A 5 35.15 -13.36 29.90
N ASN A 6 36.19 -12.57 30.18
CA ASN A 6 36.18 -11.61 31.30
C ASN A 6 35.20 -10.44 31.07
N LEU A 7 35.08 -9.95 29.82
CA LEU A 7 34.13 -8.87 29.49
C LEU A 7 32.69 -9.35 29.62
N LEU A 8 32.35 -10.48 28.99
CA LEU A 8 30.99 -11.05 29.03
C LEU A 8 30.54 -11.37 30.46
N GLN A 9 31.43 -11.93 31.28
CA GLN A 9 31.14 -12.23 32.68
C GLN A 9 30.91 -10.96 33.52
N SER A 10 31.69 -9.90 33.28
CA SER A 10 31.47 -8.59 33.90
C SER A 10 30.10 -8.02 33.55
N ILE A 11 29.70 -8.08 32.27
CA ILE A 11 28.41 -7.59 31.78
C ILE A 11 27.26 -8.34 32.48
N LYS A 12 27.33 -9.67 32.53
CA LYS A 12 26.31 -10.50 33.20
C LYS A 12 26.14 -10.17 34.68
N LEU A 13 27.25 -9.97 35.40
CA LEU A 13 27.23 -9.61 36.82
C LEU A 13 26.59 -8.24 37.06
N GLU A 14 26.88 -7.26 36.20
CA GLU A 14 26.28 -5.93 36.25
C GLU A 14 24.77 -5.99 35.98
N ILE A 15 24.37 -6.68 34.91
CA ILE A 15 22.96 -6.85 34.53
C ILE A 15 22.17 -7.55 35.65
N SER A 16 22.72 -8.63 36.23
CA SER A 16 22.06 -9.38 37.31
C SER A 16 21.82 -8.54 38.58
N ARG A 17 22.65 -7.51 38.83
CA ARG A 17 22.45 -6.58 39.96
C ARG A 17 21.34 -5.56 39.70
N ASN A 18 21.12 -5.23 38.43
CA ASN A 18 20.23 -4.15 38.02
C ASN A 18 18.77 -4.58 37.84
N PHE A 19 18.53 -5.83 37.46
CA PHE A 19 17.17 -6.38 37.34
C PHE A 19 16.55 -6.69 38.69
N LYS A 20 15.24 -6.43 38.80
CA LYS A 20 14.44 -6.66 40.02
C LYS A 20 13.22 -7.56 39.79
N LEU A 21 13.01 -8.01 38.55
CA LEU A 21 11.87 -8.78 38.10
C LEU A 21 10.53 -8.04 38.33
N VAL A 22 10.53 -6.72 38.07
CA VAL A 22 9.31 -5.90 38.07
C VAL A 22 8.39 -6.31 36.90
N PRO A 23 7.10 -5.95 36.92
CA PRO A 23 6.13 -6.50 35.96
C PRO A 23 6.54 -6.32 34.48
N TYR A 24 7.05 -5.15 34.07
CA TYR A 24 7.56 -4.97 32.69
C TYR A 24 8.72 -5.92 32.34
N GLU A 25 9.68 -6.09 33.26
CA GLU A 25 10.84 -6.99 33.06
C GLU A 25 10.36 -8.43 32.87
N ARG A 26 9.32 -8.87 33.60
CA ARG A 26 8.71 -10.20 33.43
C ARG A 26 8.13 -10.37 32.02
N LEU A 27 7.28 -9.44 31.59
CA LEU A 27 6.66 -9.46 30.27
C LEU A 27 7.72 -9.52 29.15
N ALA A 28 8.79 -8.75 29.28
CA ALA A 28 9.90 -8.76 28.35
C ALA A 28 10.67 -10.10 28.36
N PHE A 29 10.92 -10.68 29.54
CA PHE A 29 11.61 -11.96 29.65
C PHE A 29 10.77 -13.14 29.13
N HIS A 30 9.44 -13.10 29.23
CA HIS A 30 8.57 -14.12 28.63
C HIS A 30 8.84 -14.27 27.13
N LYS A 31 8.99 -13.14 26.41
CA LYS A 31 9.30 -13.12 24.97
C LYS A 31 10.62 -13.82 24.66
N ILE A 32 11.61 -13.73 25.55
CA ILE A 32 12.91 -14.38 25.35
C ILE A 32 12.86 -15.86 25.71
N LEU A 33 12.24 -16.25 26.83
CA LEU A 33 12.06 -17.65 27.22
C LEU A 33 11.30 -18.45 26.14
N GLY A 34 10.38 -17.77 25.44
CA GLY A 34 9.64 -18.34 24.31
C GLY A 34 10.47 -18.64 23.06
N MET A 35 11.66 -18.06 22.89
CA MET A 35 12.46 -18.22 21.67
C MET A 35 13.03 -19.64 21.53
N LEU A 36 13.71 -20.13 22.57
CA LEU A 36 14.36 -21.45 22.57
C LEU A 36 13.46 -22.58 23.05
N LYS A 37 12.35 -22.25 23.71
CA LYS A 37 11.36 -23.24 24.15
C LYS A 37 11.98 -24.30 25.05
N THR A 38 12.93 -23.92 25.92
CA THR A 38 13.60 -24.84 26.84
C THR A 38 12.61 -25.39 27.88
N ASP A 39 12.84 -26.60 28.41
CA ASP A 39 11.92 -27.18 29.43
C ASP A 39 11.86 -26.31 30.68
N ILE A 40 12.99 -25.76 31.08
CA ILE A 40 13.08 -24.87 32.25
C ILE A 40 12.35 -23.56 31.97
N GLY A 41 12.54 -22.92 30.80
CA GLY A 41 11.81 -21.71 30.43
C GLY A 41 10.29 -21.92 30.40
N VAL A 42 9.84 -23.05 29.85
CA VAL A 42 8.40 -23.41 29.85
C VAL A 42 7.88 -23.64 31.27
N SER A 43 8.65 -24.28 32.16
CA SER A 43 8.24 -24.46 33.56
C SER A 43 8.06 -23.13 34.30
N ILE A 44 8.86 -22.10 33.97
CA ILE A 44 8.70 -20.75 34.49
C ILE A 44 7.39 -20.15 33.99
N LEU A 45 7.18 -20.14 32.68
CA LEU A 45 5.96 -19.59 32.07
C LEU A 45 4.68 -20.25 32.61
N LEU A 46 4.71 -21.55 32.90
CA LEU A 46 3.58 -22.27 33.49
C LEU A 46 3.23 -21.75 34.89
N LYS A 47 4.24 -21.43 35.70
CA LYS A 47 4.04 -20.81 37.02
C LYS A 47 3.49 -19.38 36.92
N GLU A 48 3.76 -18.67 35.82
CA GLU A 48 3.27 -17.30 35.60
C GLU A 48 1.75 -17.26 35.31
N LEU A 49 1.13 -18.36 34.88
CA LEU A 49 -0.33 -18.44 34.67
C LEU A 49 -1.15 -18.11 35.93
N GLU A 50 -0.58 -18.27 37.12
CA GLU A 50 -1.29 -18.03 38.39
C GLU A 50 -1.15 -16.58 38.91
N LYS A 51 -0.31 -15.74 38.29
CA LYS A 51 0.13 -14.45 38.86
C LYS A 51 -0.72 -13.23 38.52
N GLY A 52 -1.89 -13.42 37.90
CA GLY A 52 -2.84 -12.34 37.55
C GLY A 52 -3.17 -12.29 36.05
N PRO A 53 -4.16 -11.49 35.61
CA PRO A 53 -4.60 -11.44 34.21
C PRO A 53 -3.50 -10.95 33.27
N ASP A 54 -2.87 -9.81 33.54
CA ASP A 54 -1.85 -9.20 32.65
C ASP A 54 -0.63 -10.14 32.43
N ILE A 55 -0.18 -10.79 33.50
CA ILE A 55 0.96 -11.73 33.47
C ILE A 55 0.57 -13.04 32.79
N ARG A 56 -0.64 -13.54 33.06
CA ARG A 56 -1.18 -14.78 32.45
C ARG A 56 -1.40 -14.60 30.95
N GLU A 57 -1.97 -13.48 30.52
CA GLU A 57 -2.17 -13.15 29.11
C GLU A 57 -0.84 -13.15 28.35
N SER A 58 0.20 -12.55 28.93
CA SER A 58 1.54 -12.59 28.36
C SER A 58 2.13 -14.00 28.25
N ALA A 59 1.99 -14.84 29.26
CA ALA A 59 2.46 -16.21 29.19
C ALA A 59 1.69 -17.04 28.14
N LEU A 60 0.36 -16.88 28.07
CA LEU A 60 -0.50 -17.52 27.07
C LEU A 60 -0.12 -17.12 25.64
N ALA A 61 0.16 -15.83 25.41
CA ALA A 61 0.59 -15.32 24.11
C ALA A 61 1.90 -15.96 23.64
N ILE A 62 2.81 -16.32 24.54
CA ILE A 62 4.06 -17.01 24.19
C ILE A 62 3.83 -18.51 23.92
N PHE A 63 2.88 -19.12 24.63
CA PHE A 63 2.59 -20.54 24.48
C PHE A 63 2.03 -20.92 23.10
N THR A 64 1.39 -20.00 22.38
CA THR A 64 0.81 -20.27 21.04
C THR A 64 1.81 -20.86 20.04
N ASP A 65 3.11 -20.66 20.25
CA ASP A 65 4.16 -21.13 19.35
C ASP A 65 5.02 -22.28 19.93
N ILE A 66 4.64 -22.87 21.07
CA ILE A 66 5.42 -23.90 21.77
C ILE A 66 4.72 -25.27 21.73
N PRO A 67 5.24 -26.27 20.99
CA PRO A 67 4.64 -27.61 20.90
C PRO A 67 5.00 -28.50 22.11
N LYS A 68 4.46 -28.24 23.31
CA LYS A 68 4.69 -29.12 24.48
C LYS A 68 3.39 -29.62 25.12
N PRO A 69 3.21 -30.94 25.31
CA PRO A 69 1.99 -31.50 25.89
C PRO A 69 1.64 -30.97 27.29
N GLN A 70 2.66 -30.67 28.10
CA GLN A 70 2.47 -30.14 29.46
C GLN A 70 1.74 -28.79 29.48
N ILE A 71 1.89 -27.99 28.41
CA ILE A 71 1.22 -26.69 28.27
C ILE A 71 -0.27 -26.91 28.06
N LEU A 72 -0.62 -27.82 27.13
CA LEU A 72 -2.00 -28.16 26.81
C LEU A 72 -2.77 -28.59 28.08
N THR A 73 -2.18 -29.48 28.90
CA THR A 73 -2.77 -29.92 30.17
C THR A 73 -3.03 -28.76 31.15
N ALA A 74 -2.17 -27.74 31.14
CA ALA A 74 -2.28 -26.60 32.05
C ALA A 74 -3.28 -25.53 31.58
N ILE A 75 -3.36 -25.26 30.27
CA ILE A 75 -4.19 -24.17 29.73
C ILE A 75 -5.64 -24.59 29.47
N LYS A 76 -5.86 -25.86 29.15
CA LYS A 76 -7.17 -26.44 28.82
C LYS A 76 -8.23 -26.22 29.91
N PRO A 77 -7.95 -26.45 31.22
CA PRO A 77 -8.88 -26.14 32.30
C PRO A 77 -9.21 -24.65 32.47
N LEU A 78 -8.42 -23.73 31.87
CA LEU A 78 -8.66 -22.29 31.99
C LEU A 78 -9.85 -21.83 31.13
N LEU A 79 -10.21 -22.56 30.06
CA LEU A 79 -11.36 -22.19 29.20
C LEU A 79 -12.69 -22.16 29.96
N ALA A 80 -12.82 -22.93 31.03
CA ALA A 80 -14.01 -22.94 31.90
C ALA A 80 -14.03 -21.79 32.94
N LYS A 81 -12.98 -20.97 33.01
CA LYS A 81 -12.88 -19.82 33.93
C LYS A 81 -13.27 -18.52 33.22
N SER A 82 -13.54 -17.47 34.01
CA SER A 82 -13.69 -16.12 33.44
C SER A 82 -12.34 -15.59 32.96
N LEU A 83 -12.19 -15.51 31.64
CA LEU A 83 -10.98 -15.02 30.96
C LEU A 83 -11.32 -13.82 30.08
N THR A 84 -10.31 -12.99 29.78
CA THR A 84 -10.41 -11.96 28.74
C THR A 84 -10.56 -12.60 27.36
N ASP A 85 -11.03 -11.82 26.39
CA ASP A 85 -11.20 -12.30 25.01
C ASP A 85 -9.87 -12.75 24.39
N ASN A 86 -8.78 -12.00 24.63
CA ASN A 86 -7.44 -12.34 24.18
C ASN A 86 -6.94 -13.66 24.76
N GLU A 87 -7.13 -13.88 26.08
CA GLU A 87 -6.74 -15.14 26.73
C GLU A 87 -7.44 -16.36 26.11
N LYS A 88 -8.75 -16.25 25.83
CA LYS A 88 -9.50 -17.32 25.15
C LYS A 88 -8.94 -17.60 23.75
N ILE A 89 -8.61 -16.55 22.99
CA ILE A 89 -8.05 -16.69 21.64
C ILE A 89 -6.69 -17.38 21.67
N PHE A 90 -5.80 -17.01 22.60
CA PHE A 90 -4.49 -17.65 22.73
C PHE A 90 -4.60 -19.14 23.10
N ILE A 91 -5.52 -19.49 24.00
CA ILE A 91 -5.75 -20.90 24.36
C ILE A 91 -6.28 -21.68 23.15
N LEU A 92 -7.29 -21.16 22.45
CA LEU A 92 -7.83 -21.80 21.26
C LEU A 92 -6.79 -21.92 20.13
N ASP A 93 -5.91 -20.94 19.95
CA ASP A 93 -4.81 -21.00 18.96
C ASP A 93 -3.82 -22.13 19.28
N HIS A 94 -3.46 -22.30 20.55
CA HIS A 94 -2.60 -23.39 20.98
C HIS A 94 -3.25 -24.78 20.75
N ILE A 95 -4.54 -24.94 21.13
CA ILE A 95 -5.28 -26.19 20.90
C ILE A 95 -5.37 -26.50 19.40
N GLN A 96 -5.63 -25.50 18.55
CA GLN A 96 -5.69 -25.69 17.10
C GLN A 96 -4.38 -26.22 16.52
N LYS A 97 -3.24 -25.73 17.02
CA LYS A 97 -1.90 -26.07 16.52
C LYS A 97 -1.37 -27.41 17.05
N TYR A 98 -1.65 -27.73 18.33
CA TYR A 98 -0.98 -28.83 19.04
C TYR A 98 -1.92 -29.81 19.75
N GLY A 99 -3.22 -29.57 19.75
CA GLY A 99 -4.22 -30.46 20.34
C GLY A 99 -4.47 -31.73 19.51
N SER A 100 -5.22 -32.66 20.09
CA SER A 100 -5.66 -33.91 19.44
C SER A 100 -7.19 -34.05 19.42
N ALA A 101 -7.70 -35.13 18.84
CA ALA A 101 -9.13 -35.45 18.86
C ALA A 101 -9.70 -35.56 20.29
N ASP A 102 -8.86 -35.87 21.30
CA ASP A 102 -9.29 -36.01 22.70
C ASP A 102 -9.65 -34.66 23.35
N ASP A 103 -9.24 -33.53 22.74
CA ASP A 103 -9.50 -32.19 23.24
C ASP A 103 -10.79 -31.57 22.68
N VAL A 104 -11.35 -32.18 21.64
CA VAL A 104 -12.57 -31.72 20.95
C VAL A 104 -13.78 -31.58 21.89
N PRO A 105 -14.07 -32.52 22.82
CA PRO A 105 -15.27 -32.42 23.67
C PRO A 105 -15.34 -31.16 24.53
N GLU A 106 -14.20 -30.64 24.98
CA GLU A 106 -14.17 -29.40 25.77
C GLU A 106 -14.41 -28.16 24.91
N VAL A 107 -13.90 -28.15 23.68
CA VAL A 107 -14.16 -27.07 22.73
C VAL A 107 -15.64 -27.07 22.33
N MET A 108 -16.25 -28.24 22.13
CA MET A 108 -17.69 -28.38 21.91
C MET A 108 -18.50 -27.87 23.10
N SER A 109 -18.10 -28.23 24.32
CA SER A 109 -18.75 -27.75 25.56
C SER A 109 -18.64 -26.23 25.68
N PHE A 110 -17.46 -25.68 25.40
CA PHE A 110 -17.22 -24.24 25.39
C PHE A 110 -18.15 -23.50 24.41
N ILE A 111 -18.32 -24.03 23.18
CA ILE A 111 -19.23 -23.46 22.17
C ILE A 111 -20.69 -23.54 22.64
N GLN A 112 -21.11 -24.61 23.29
CA GLN A 112 -22.48 -24.76 23.80
C GLN A 112 -22.80 -23.82 24.97
N GLU A 113 -21.80 -23.50 25.80
CA GLU A 113 -21.93 -22.59 26.95
C GLU A 113 -21.94 -21.10 26.54
N GLN A 114 -21.54 -20.79 25.30
CA GLN A 114 -21.48 -19.42 24.80
C GLN A 114 -22.89 -18.87 24.49
N ASN A 115 -23.19 -17.67 24.99
CA ASN A 115 -24.39 -16.94 24.60
C ASN A 115 -24.15 -16.16 23.30
N ALA A 116 -24.99 -16.42 22.30
CA ALA A 116 -24.87 -15.86 20.97
C ALA A 116 -24.99 -14.32 20.89
N GLU A 117 -25.66 -13.68 21.86
CA GLU A 117 -25.81 -12.22 21.88
C GLU A 117 -24.61 -11.49 22.46
N THR A 118 -23.82 -12.16 23.32
CA THR A 118 -22.73 -11.52 24.07
C THR A 118 -21.33 -11.95 23.64
N VAL A 119 -21.21 -13.08 22.93
CA VAL A 119 -19.92 -13.64 22.57
C VAL A 119 -19.34 -12.97 21.34
N SER A 120 -18.07 -12.58 21.44
CA SER A 120 -17.30 -12.04 20.32
C SER A 120 -17.28 -13.04 19.16
N ARG A 121 -17.67 -12.57 17.97
CA ARG A 121 -17.69 -13.38 16.73
C ARG A 121 -16.33 -14.01 16.43
N LEU A 122 -15.25 -13.31 16.80
CA LEU A 122 -13.88 -13.77 16.57
C LEU A 122 -13.53 -15.00 17.43
N ILE A 123 -14.01 -15.05 18.68
CA ILE A 123 -13.85 -16.22 19.56
C ILE A 123 -14.63 -17.41 18.99
N LEU A 124 -15.86 -17.16 18.55
CA LEU A 124 -16.71 -18.18 17.97
C LEU A 124 -16.06 -18.83 16.74
N THR A 125 -15.63 -18.03 15.76
CA THR A 125 -14.93 -18.53 14.58
C THR A 125 -13.67 -19.32 14.94
N LYS A 126 -12.89 -18.82 15.92
CA LYS A 126 -11.67 -19.51 16.36
C LYS A 126 -11.98 -20.88 16.97
N ALA A 127 -13.04 -21.00 17.78
CA ALA A 127 -13.45 -22.26 18.38
C ALA A 127 -13.95 -23.28 17.35
N PHE A 128 -14.79 -22.87 16.39
CA PHE A 128 -15.23 -23.75 15.30
C PHE A 128 -14.06 -24.24 14.44
N ARG A 129 -13.09 -23.37 14.18
CA ARG A 129 -11.87 -23.74 13.45
C ARG A 129 -11.01 -24.77 14.17
N VAL A 130 -10.93 -24.70 15.51
CA VAL A 130 -10.27 -25.74 16.31
C VAL A 130 -10.92 -27.08 16.02
N ILE A 131 -12.25 -27.18 16.17
CA ILE A 131 -13.02 -28.40 15.90
C ILE A 131 -12.84 -28.88 14.45
N GLN A 132 -12.85 -27.98 13.47
CA GLN A 132 -12.61 -28.30 12.06
C GLN A 132 -11.22 -28.91 11.81
N THR A 133 -10.21 -28.50 12.58
CA THR A 133 -8.81 -28.91 12.39
C THR A 133 -8.49 -30.22 13.11
N ILE A 134 -8.76 -30.28 14.43
CA ILE A 134 -8.42 -31.45 15.26
C ILE A 134 -9.53 -32.51 15.27
N GLY A 135 -10.77 -32.14 14.91
CA GLY A 135 -11.94 -33.02 14.89
C GLY A 135 -12.36 -33.52 13.50
N ALA A 136 -11.58 -33.26 12.44
CA ALA A 136 -11.92 -33.51 11.04
C ALA A 136 -12.40 -34.93 10.67
N GLN A 137 -12.07 -35.94 11.48
CA GLN A 137 -12.42 -37.35 11.27
C GLN A 137 -13.41 -37.90 12.30
N SER A 138 -13.95 -37.05 13.18
CA SER A 138 -14.87 -37.48 14.24
C SER A 138 -16.32 -37.42 13.79
N ASP A 139 -16.99 -38.57 13.79
CA ASP A 139 -18.45 -38.64 13.54
C ASP A 139 -19.22 -37.82 14.57
N GLU A 140 -18.76 -37.75 15.83
CA GLU A 140 -19.41 -36.96 16.88
C GLU A 140 -19.42 -35.46 16.54
N VAL A 141 -18.30 -34.95 16.03
CA VAL A 141 -18.19 -33.57 15.55
C VAL A 141 -19.12 -33.32 14.38
N MET A 142 -19.13 -34.24 13.40
CA MET A 142 -20.00 -34.14 12.24
C MET A 142 -21.47 -34.01 12.65
N HIS A 143 -21.94 -34.88 13.56
CA HIS A 143 -23.31 -34.83 14.07
C HIS A 143 -23.57 -33.54 14.87
N PHE A 144 -22.61 -33.08 15.67
CA PHE A 144 -22.71 -31.80 16.38
C PHE A 144 -22.90 -30.61 15.44
N LEU A 145 -22.11 -30.53 14.37
CA LEU A 145 -22.21 -29.46 13.36
C LEU A 145 -23.56 -29.50 12.63
N ILE A 146 -24.03 -30.68 12.23
CA ILE A 146 -25.33 -30.84 11.57
C ILE A 146 -26.48 -30.44 12.51
N ASN A 147 -26.44 -30.88 13.77
CA ASN A 147 -27.45 -30.52 14.77
C ASN A 147 -27.50 -29.00 15.01
N MET A 148 -26.35 -28.31 15.03
CA MET A 148 -26.30 -26.85 15.14
C MET A 148 -26.94 -26.14 13.94
N ILE A 149 -26.84 -26.71 12.74
CA ILE A 149 -27.46 -26.16 11.53
C ILE A 149 -28.98 -26.37 11.57
N ASP A 150 -29.43 -27.57 11.94
CA ASP A 150 -30.85 -27.99 11.92
C ASP A 150 -31.67 -27.52 13.14
N THR A 151 -31.03 -26.85 14.10
CA THR A 151 -31.73 -26.28 15.26
C THR A 151 -32.81 -25.29 14.76
N PRO A 152 -34.00 -25.23 15.38
CA PRO A 152 -35.11 -24.38 14.91
C PRO A 152 -34.94 -22.86 15.13
N GLU A 153 -34.06 -22.42 16.04
CA GLU A 153 -33.70 -21.00 16.28
C GLU A 153 -32.21 -20.76 16.66
N PRO A 154 -31.22 -21.36 15.99
CA PRO A 154 -29.82 -21.05 16.23
C PRO A 154 -29.54 -19.64 15.74
N HIS A 155 -28.73 -18.91 16.50
CA HIS A 155 -28.23 -17.63 16.04
C HIS A 155 -27.46 -17.82 14.73
N ILE A 156 -27.75 -16.99 13.72
CA ILE A 156 -27.23 -17.14 12.34
C ILE A 156 -25.71 -17.33 12.29
N HIS A 157 -24.97 -16.69 13.19
CA HIS A 157 -23.51 -16.84 13.29
C HIS A 157 -23.06 -18.27 13.60
N PHE A 158 -23.74 -19.01 14.48
CA PHE A 158 -23.41 -20.39 14.78
C PHE A 158 -23.64 -21.29 13.57
N GLN A 159 -24.76 -21.08 12.85
CA GLN A 159 -25.03 -21.82 11.61
C GLN A 159 -23.95 -21.57 10.56
N CYS A 160 -23.54 -20.32 10.35
CA CYS A 160 -22.51 -19.97 9.38
C CYS A 160 -21.15 -20.62 9.69
N GLU A 161 -20.70 -20.56 10.94
CA GLU A 161 -19.42 -21.18 11.36
C GLU A 161 -19.48 -22.71 11.34
N ALA A 162 -20.64 -23.29 11.67
CA ALA A 162 -20.87 -24.73 11.55
C ALA A 162 -20.77 -25.20 10.09
N ILE A 163 -21.36 -24.45 9.15
CA ILE A 163 -21.29 -24.74 7.71
C ILE A 163 -19.84 -24.70 7.22
N LEU A 164 -19.07 -23.68 7.57
CA LEU A 164 -17.65 -23.59 7.18
C LEU A 164 -16.84 -24.79 7.69
N SER A 165 -17.12 -25.23 8.92
CA SER A 165 -16.45 -26.35 9.55
C SER A 165 -16.74 -27.69 8.84
N LEU A 166 -17.84 -27.80 8.08
CA LEU A 166 -18.16 -29.00 7.30
C LEU A 166 -17.19 -29.25 6.12
N SER A 167 -16.32 -28.29 5.77
CA SER A 167 -15.35 -28.48 4.68
C SER A 167 -14.46 -29.71 4.88
N SER A 168 -14.18 -30.07 6.14
CA SER A 168 -13.33 -31.21 6.51
C SER A 168 -14.01 -32.58 6.35
N PHE A 169 -15.35 -32.64 6.30
CA PHE A 169 -16.12 -33.89 6.37
C PHE A 169 -16.62 -34.41 5.01
N ARG A 170 -16.41 -33.66 3.92
CA ARG A 170 -16.69 -34.10 2.54
C ARG A 170 -18.16 -34.50 2.25
N ILE A 171 -19.13 -33.95 2.97
CA ILE A 171 -20.57 -34.33 2.88
C ILE A 171 -21.37 -33.39 1.96
N ILE A 172 -21.43 -33.72 0.67
CA ILE A 172 -22.07 -32.87 -0.33
C ILE A 172 -23.60 -32.84 -0.20
N SER A 173 -24.22 -33.93 0.26
CA SER A 173 -25.68 -34.03 0.42
C SER A 173 -26.24 -33.01 1.40
N VAL A 174 -25.57 -32.79 2.53
CA VAL A 174 -25.95 -31.79 3.54
C VAL A 174 -25.88 -30.38 2.95
N LEU A 175 -24.81 -30.07 2.21
CA LEU A 175 -24.65 -28.78 1.53
C LEU A 175 -25.75 -28.54 0.47
N GLU A 176 -26.16 -29.59 -0.25
CA GLU A 176 -27.28 -29.50 -1.21
C GLU A 176 -28.62 -29.18 -0.51
N GLU A 177 -28.91 -29.80 0.64
CA GLU A 177 -30.13 -29.51 1.40
C GLU A 177 -30.15 -28.07 1.95
N ILE A 178 -29.01 -27.57 2.46
CA ILE A 178 -28.91 -26.18 2.94
C ILE A 178 -29.15 -25.19 1.79
N LEU A 179 -28.58 -25.44 0.60
CA LEU A 179 -28.82 -24.60 -0.57
C LEU A 179 -30.30 -24.59 -0.98
N LYS A 180 -31.03 -25.70 -0.80
CA LYS A 180 -32.48 -25.76 -1.09
C LYS A 180 -33.31 -24.88 -0.18
N MET A 181 -32.82 -24.51 1.02
CA MET A 181 -33.50 -23.60 1.94
C MET A 181 -33.64 -22.16 1.41
N ASN A 182 -32.93 -21.80 0.31
CA ASN A 182 -33.00 -20.48 -0.34
C ASN A 182 -32.63 -19.30 0.57
N ASN A 183 -31.81 -19.52 1.60
CA ASN A 183 -31.24 -18.44 2.41
C ASN A 183 -29.93 -17.97 1.75
N ASP A 184 -29.87 -16.69 1.34
CA ASP A 184 -28.72 -16.13 0.63
C ASP A 184 -27.44 -16.13 1.48
N THR A 185 -27.54 -15.80 2.78
CA THR A 185 -26.41 -15.81 3.72
C THR A 185 -25.85 -17.23 3.89
N LEU A 186 -26.71 -18.23 4.10
CA LEU A 186 -26.25 -19.62 4.19
C LEU A 186 -25.64 -20.11 2.87
N SER A 187 -26.23 -19.71 1.73
CA SER A 187 -25.71 -20.05 0.40
C SER A 187 -24.29 -19.51 0.17
N TYR A 188 -24.00 -18.28 0.62
CA TYR A 188 -22.65 -17.72 0.60
C TYR A 188 -21.64 -18.63 1.33
N TYR A 189 -21.96 -19.02 2.58
CA TYR A 189 -21.09 -19.88 3.39
C TYR A 189 -20.94 -21.29 2.81
N VAL A 190 -21.99 -21.85 2.20
CA VAL A 190 -21.89 -23.14 1.49
C VAL A 190 -20.92 -23.05 0.31
N TYR A 191 -20.98 -22.01 -0.52
CA TYR A 191 -20.04 -21.88 -1.64
C TYR A 191 -18.60 -21.65 -1.20
N ARG A 192 -18.38 -20.90 -0.11
CA ARG A 192 -17.06 -20.77 0.52
C ARG A 192 -16.55 -22.12 1.02
N THR A 193 -17.39 -22.89 1.69
CA THR A 193 -17.09 -24.26 2.17
C THR A 193 -16.69 -25.18 1.02
N ILE A 194 -17.38 -25.11 -0.12
CA ILE A 194 -17.05 -25.88 -1.33
C ILE A 194 -15.66 -25.51 -1.86
N ALA A 195 -15.35 -24.21 -1.94
CA ALA A 195 -14.04 -23.74 -2.40
C ALA A 195 -12.91 -24.21 -1.47
N ASP A 196 -13.11 -24.11 -0.15
CA ASP A 196 -12.15 -24.56 0.87
C ASP A 196 -11.96 -26.07 0.86
N MET A 197 -13.05 -26.84 0.76
CA MET A 197 -13.02 -28.30 0.64
C MET A 197 -12.20 -28.74 -0.58
N ASN A 198 -12.39 -28.09 -1.74
CA ASN A 198 -11.61 -28.39 -2.94
C ASN A 198 -10.13 -28.03 -2.78
N ASN A 199 -9.79 -26.95 -2.09
CA ASN A 199 -8.40 -26.61 -1.79
C ASN A 199 -7.74 -27.69 -0.91
N GLN A 200 -8.44 -28.16 0.14
CA GLN A 200 -7.97 -29.24 1.00
C GLN A 200 -7.78 -30.56 0.24
N LEU A 201 -8.72 -30.93 -0.64
CA LEU A 201 -8.61 -32.12 -1.49
C LEU A 201 -7.38 -32.06 -2.42
N ASN A 202 -7.12 -30.90 -3.04
CA ASN A 202 -5.94 -30.75 -3.90
C ASN A 202 -4.62 -30.84 -3.12
N ILE A 203 -4.58 -30.33 -1.88
CA ILE A 203 -3.42 -30.49 -1.00
C ILE A 203 -3.22 -31.95 -0.60
N ALA A 204 -4.29 -32.63 -0.17
CA ALA A 204 -4.25 -34.03 0.25
C ALA A 204 -3.83 -34.99 -0.88
N ALA A 205 -4.27 -34.72 -2.11
CA ALA A 205 -3.92 -35.51 -3.29
C ALA A 205 -2.46 -35.31 -3.76
N GLY A 206 -1.63 -34.55 -3.04
CA GLY A 206 -0.27 -34.19 -3.49
C GLY A 206 -0.26 -33.32 -4.75
N ARG A 207 -1.44 -32.82 -5.18
CA ARG A 207 -1.60 -31.90 -6.32
C ARG A 207 -1.29 -30.45 -5.92
N ALA A 208 -0.77 -30.23 -4.71
CA ALA A 208 -0.17 -28.97 -4.29
C ALA A 208 1.05 -28.68 -5.17
N MET A 209 1.11 -27.44 -5.66
CA MET A 209 2.14 -26.95 -6.59
C MET A 209 3.56 -27.39 -6.17
N GLY A 210 4.10 -28.39 -6.86
CA GLY A 210 5.50 -28.79 -6.70
C GLY A 210 5.80 -30.29 -6.65
N SER A 211 5.32 -31.10 -7.60
CA SER A 211 6.06 -32.28 -8.09
C SER A 211 5.31 -32.98 -9.22
N ASP A 212 6.04 -33.25 -10.30
CA ASP A 212 5.83 -34.21 -11.38
C ASP A 212 4.51 -35.01 -11.38
N GLU A 213 3.66 -34.77 -12.38
CA GLU A 213 3.48 -35.69 -13.51
C GLU A 213 2.33 -35.25 -14.41
N THR A 214 2.52 -35.57 -15.69
CA THR A 214 1.67 -35.32 -16.86
C THR A 214 0.26 -35.92 -16.83
N ASP A 215 -0.26 -36.35 -15.68
CA ASP A 215 -1.65 -36.79 -15.45
C ASP A 215 -2.46 -35.85 -14.53
N LEU A 216 -2.00 -34.61 -14.34
CA LEU A 216 -2.77 -33.54 -13.68
C LEU A 216 -4.09 -33.26 -14.45
N TYR A 217 -5.18 -33.90 -13.99
CA TYR A 217 -6.58 -33.60 -14.27
C TYR A 217 -7.20 -34.10 -15.59
N THR A 218 -6.79 -35.27 -16.08
CA THR A 218 -7.75 -36.22 -16.68
C THR A 218 -7.97 -37.30 -15.64
N TYR A 219 -9.08 -37.27 -14.92
CA TYR A 219 -9.45 -38.34 -14.00
C TYR A 219 -9.47 -39.65 -14.79
N SER A 220 -8.43 -40.46 -14.61
CA SER A 220 -8.38 -41.81 -15.13
C SER A 220 -9.55 -42.58 -14.53
N THR A 221 -10.07 -43.54 -15.28
CA THR A 221 -11.15 -44.43 -14.84
C THR A 221 -10.79 -45.29 -13.62
N SER A 222 -9.57 -45.18 -13.09
CA SER A 222 -9.19 -45.63 -11.74
C SER A 222 -9.63 -44.60 -10.69
N GLN A 223 -10.93 -44.63 -10.35
CA GLN A 223 -11.58 -43.73 -9.40
C GLN A 223 -10.97 -43.81 -7.99
N THR A 224 -10.26 -42.77 -7.57
CA THR A 224 -10.05 -42.49 -6.14
C THR A 224 -11.31 -41.85 -5.55
N ASP A 225 -11.59 -42.05 -4.27
CA ASP A 225 -12.76 -41.45 -3.59
C ASP A 225 -12.78 -39.91 -3.70
N GLU A 226 -11.62 -39.28 -3.82
CA GLU A 226 -11.44 -37.83 -3.94
C GLU A 226 -11.95 -37.29 -5.29
N ASP A 227 -11.70 -38.01 -6.38
CA ASP A 227 -12.14 -37.61 -7.72
C ASP A 227 -13.68 -37.69 -7.87
N LYS A 228 -14.31 -38.63 -7.14
CA LYS A 228 -15.77 -38.75 -7.05
C LYS A 228 -16.40 -37.56 -6.34
N ILE A 229 -15.80 -37.12 -5.22
CA ILE A 229 -16.25 -35.95 -4.47
C ILE A 229 -16.15 -34.67 -5.33
N ILE A 230 -15.06 -34.50 -6.08
CA ILE A 230 -14.91 -33.34 -6.98
C ILE A 230 -15.96 -33.36 -8.10
N LEU A 231 -16.30 -34.55 -8.63
CA LEU A 231 -17.37 -34.69 -9.61
C LEU A 231 -18.73 -34.30 -9.02
N ASP A 232 -19.05 -34.77 -7.82
CA ASP A 232 -20.30 -34.46 -7.12
C ASP A 232 -20.40 -32.96 -6.80
N ILE A 233 -19.30 -32.31 -6.41
CA ILE A 233 -19.22 -30.84 -6.25
C ILE A 233 -19.56 -30.13 -7.57
N ARG A 234 -18.97 -30.56 -8.68
CA ARG A 234 -19.22 -29.97 -10.01
C ARG A 234 -20.68 -30.14 -10.42
N VAL A 235 -21.29 -31.30 -10.14
CA VAL A 235 -22.71 -31.54 -10.40
C VAL A 235 -23.59 -30.61 -9.56
N LEU A 236 -23.29 -30.47 -8.26
CA LEU A 236 -24.00 -29.55 -7.38
C LEU A 236 -23.93 -28.09 -7.87
N LEU A 237 -22.74 -27.61 -8.22
CA LEU A 237 -22.57 -26.26 -8.78
C LEU A 237 -23.39 -26.08 -10.07
N GLY A 238 -23.39 -27.07 -10.96
CA GLY A 238 -24.21 -27.08 -12.16
C GLY A 238 -25.73 -27.06 -11.89
N LYS A 239 -26.21 -27.74 -10.84
CA LYS A 239 -27.62 -27.67 -10.41
C LYS A 239 -28.01 -26.27 -9.90
N MET A 240 -27.07 -25.54 -9.31
CA MET A 240 -27.32 -24.24 -8.70
C MET A 240 -27.17 -23.05 -9.68
N SER A 241 -26.52 -23.26 -10.81
CA SER A 241 -26.39 -22.31 -11.93
C SER A 241 -27.65 -21.46 -12.22
N PRO A 242 -28.88 -22.02 -12.31
CA PRO A 242 -30.08 -21.23 -12.60
C PRO A 242 -30.45 -20.18 -11.54
N ARG A 243 -29.96 -20.34 -10.31
CA ARG A 243 -30.24 -19.43 -9.18
C ARG A 243 -29.31 -18.23 -9.14
N PHE A 244 -28.25 -18.21 -9.95
CA PHE A 244 -27.19 -17.20 -9.93
C PHE A 244 -27.73 -15.77 -9.94
N GLU A 245 -28.74 -15.47 -10.76
CA GLU A 245 -29.27 -14.11 -10.88
C GLU A 245 -29.95 -13.59 -9.60
N ASN A 246 -30.50 -14.50 -8.79
CA ASN A 246 -31.25 -14.19 -7.57
C ASN A 246 -30.34 -13.95 -6.36
N TYR A 247 -29.05 -14.28 -6.46
CA TYR A 247 -28.10 -14.13 -5.37
C TYR A 247 -27.65 -12.68 -5.17
N SER A 248 -27.32 -12.35 -3.92
CA SER A 248 -26.62 -11.09 -3.58
C SER A 248 -25.24 -11.03 -4.23
N THR A 249 -24.64 -9.83 -4.26
CA THR A 249 -23.28 -9.63 -4.78
C THR A 249 -22.27 -10.58 -4.13
N GLY A 250 -22.27 -10.70 -2.80
CA GLY A 250 -21.36 -11.58 -2.07
C GLY A 250 -21.54 -13.05 -2.44
N THR A 251 -22.79 -13.52 -2.50
CA THR A 251 -23.12 -14.91 -2.85
C THR A 251 -22.77 -15.23 -4.31
N LYS A 252 -22.96 -14.28 -5.24
CA LYS A 252 -22.50 -14.41 -6.64
C LYS A 252 -21.00 -14.61 -6.72
N VAL A 253 -20.21 -13.83 -5.97
CA VAL A 253 -18.75 -13.95 -5.96
C VAL A 253 -18.28 -15.25 -5.30
N ALA A 254 -18.93 -15.69 -4.21
CA ALA A 254 -18.63 -16.99 -3.60
C ALA A 254 -18.92 -18.15 -4.56
N PHE A 255 -20.04 -18.12 -5.29
CA PHE A 255 -20.36 -19.10 -6.32
C PHE A 255 -19.32 -19.11 -7.44
N ILE A 256 -18.93 -17.94 -7.96
CA ILE A 256 -17.88 -17.82 -8.97
C ILE A 256 -16.56 -18.41 -8.46
N THR A 257 -16.19 -18.11 -7.22
CA THR A 257 -14.96 -18.60 -6.59
C THR A 257 -14.95 -20.12 -6.51
N ALA A 258 -16.05 -20.74 -6.06
CA ALA A 258 -16.21 -22.19 -6.05
C ALA A 258 -16.11 -22.80 -7.47
N MET A 259 -16.73 -22.17 -8.46
CA MET A 259 -16.68 -22.61 -9.86
C MET A 259 -15.26 -22.55 -10.44
N VAL A 260 -14.53 -21.47 -10.16
CA VAL A 260 -13.14 -21.26 -10.59
C VAL A 260 -12.20 -22.24 -9.89
N SER A 261 -12.28 -22.37 -8.56
CA SER A 261 -11.44 -23.28 -7.79
C SER A 261 -11.61 -24.74 -8.23
N CYS A 262 -12.84 -25.13 -8.58
CA CYS A 262 -13.15 -26.49 -9.03
C CYS A 262 -12.92 -26.70 -10.55
N ASN A 263 -12.44 -25.71 -11.29
CA ASN A 263 -12.29 -25.73 -12.75
C ASN A 263 -13.59 -26.20 -13.46
N HIS A 264 -14.75 -25.71 -13.01
CA HIS A 264 -16.04 -26.08 -13.59
C HIS A 264 -16.18 -25.55 -15.02
N ARG A 265 -16.63 -26.35 -16.00
CA ARG A 265 -16.64 -25.98 -17.43
C ARG A 265 -17.36 -24.67 -17.78
N GLU A 266 -18.32 -24.24 -16.94
CA GLU A 266 -19.14 -23.03 -17.13
C GLU A 266 -18.63 -21.81 -16.35
N TYR A 267 -17.49 -21.90 -15.65
CA TYR A 267 -16.97 -20.81 -14.81
C TYR A 267 -16.89 -19.49 -15.58
N LEU A 268 -16.39 -19.53 -16.83
CA LEU A 268 -16.20 -18.36 -17.67
C LEU A 268 -17.51 -17.62 -17.95
N ILE A 269 -18.63 -18.34 -18.07
CA ILE A 269 -19.94 -17.72 -18.37
C ILE A 269 -20.35 -16.80 -17.21
N TYR A 270 -20.25 -17.29 -15.97
CA TYR A 270 -20.66 -16.54 -14.79
C TYR A 270 -19.66 -15.44 -14.41
N VAL A 271 -18.36 -15.68 -14.62
CA VAL A 271 -17.34 -14.64 -14.53
C VAL A 271 -17.66 -13.50 -15.50
N MET A 272 -17.96 -13.79 -16.77
CA MET A 272 -18.27 -12.75 -17.74
C MET A 272 -19.59 -12.03 -17.45
N LYS A 273 -20.61 -12.74 -16.96
CA LYS A 273 -21.85 -12.11 -16.48
C LYS A 273 -21.59 -11.09 -15.36
N ALA A 274 -20.71 -11.40 -14.43
CA ALA A 274 -20.34 -10.49 -13.35
C ALA A 274 -19.50 -9.31 -13.85
N LEU A 275 -18.45 -9.57 -14.65
CA LEU A 275 -17.53 -8.55 -15.17
C LEU A 275 -18.17 -7.58 -16.18
N THR A 276 -19.25 -7.99 -16.85
CA THR A 276 -20.02 -7.13 -17.79
C THR A 276 -21.29 -6.55 -17.16
N SER A 277 -21.48 -6.75 -15.86
CA SER A 277 -22.62 -6.18 -15.13
C SER A 277 -22.47 -4.66 -14.97
N LYS A 278 -23.58 -3.97 -14.66
CA LYS A 278 -23.54 -2.54 -14.28
C LYS A 278 -23.13 -2.31 -12.82
N ASN A 279 -22.97 -3.38 -12.05
CA ASN A 279 -22.64 -3.28 -10.63
C ASN A 279 -21.12 -3.26 -10.45
N THR A 280 -20.58 -2.08 -10.16
CA THR A 280 -19.13 -1.86 -9.99
C THR A 280 -18.56 -2.63 -8.79
N GLU A 281 -19.33 -2.82 -7.73
CA GLU A 281 -18.96 -3.64 -6.57
C GLU A 281 -18.81 -5.12 -6.99
N LEU A 282 -19.75 -5.64 -7.78
CA LEU A 282 -19.69 -7.01 -8.29
C LEU A 282 -18.47 -7.22 -9.21
N ILE A 283 -18.18 -6.26 -10.09
CA ILE A 283 -16.99 -6.32 -10.96
C ILE A 283 -15.73 -6.39 -10.10
N SER A 284 -15.58 -5.45 -9.16
CA SER A 284 -14.37 -5.34 -8.32
C SER A 284 -14.16 -6.60 -7.47
N MET A 285 -15.19 -7.08 -6.76
CA MET A 285 -15.10 -8.31 -5.97
C MET A 285 -14.82 -9.55 -6.83
N THR A 286 -15.31 -9.59 -8.07
CA THR A 286 -15.02 -10.68 -9.01
C THR A 286 -13.57 -10.65 -9.48
N LEU A 287 -13.01 -9.47 -9.79
CA LEU A 287 -11.59 -9.32 -10.16
C LEU A 287 -10.67 -9.77 -9.01
N TYR A 288 -11.01 -9.39 -7.77
CA TYR A 288 -10.32 -9.87 -6.58
C TYR A 288 -10.37 -11.40 -6.46
N ALA A 289 -11.56 -12.00 -6.56
CA ALA A 289 -11.72 -13.45 -6.50
C ALA A 289 -10.93 -14.20 -7.59
N LEU A 290 -10.87 -13.63 -8.81
CA LEU A 290 -10.05 -14.16 -9.90
C LEU A 290 -8.56 -14.08 -9.57
N ASN A 291 -8.08 -12.95 -9.05
CA ASN A 291 -6.67 -12.75 -8.72
C ASN A 291 -6.15 -13.80 -7.72
N THR A 292 -6.96 -14.19 -6.73
CA THR A 292 -6.57 -15.25 -5.77
C THR A 292 -6.51 -16.63 -6.41
N ASN A 293 -7.36 -16.91 -7.39
CA ASN A 293 -7.51 -18.26 -7.96
C ASN A 293 -6.88 -18.41 -9.36
N ILE A 294 -6.24 -17.38 -9.91
CA ILE A 294 -5.75 -17.37 -11.30
C ILE A 294 -4.78 -18.51 -11.59
N GLU A 295 -3.88 -18.81 -10.65
CA GLU A 295 -2.87 -19.87 -10.78
C GLU A 295 -3.48 -21.28 -10.78
N LYS A 296 -4.74 -21.42 -10.36
CA LYS A 296 -5.46 -22.72 -10.31
C LYS A 296 -6.14 -23.07 -11.64
N LEU A 297 -6.16 -22.16 -12.61
CA LEU A 297 -6.89 -22.33 -13.86
C LEU A 297 -6.15 -23.25 -14.85
N LYS A 298 -6.89 -24.21 -15.43
CA LYS A 298 -6.36 -25.15 -16.44
C LYS A 298 -6.19 -24.54 -17.84
N ASP A 299 -7.14 -23.72 -18.27
CA ASP A 299 -7.15 -23.07 -19.58
C ASP A 299 -7.62 -21.62 -19.44
N PRO A 300 -6.68 -20.68 -19.18
CA PRO A 300 -7.01 -19.28 -19.00
C PRO A 300 -7.02 -18.49 -20.32
N ASP A 301 -6.71 -19.09 -21.49
CA ASP A 301 -6.56 -18.37 -22.78
C ASP A 301 -7.80 -17.51 -23.09
N LYS A 302 -9.00 -18.09 -22.96
CA LYS A 302 -10.25 -17.35 -23.20
C LYS A 302 -10.50 -16.27 -22.14
N LEU A 303 -10.17 -16.54 -20.87
CA LEU A 303 -10.31 -15.57 -19.80
C LEU A 303 -9.39 -14.37 -20.04
N PHE A 304 -8.11 -14.60 -20.33
CA PHE A 304 -7.14 -13.54 -20.58
C PHE A 304 -7.49 -12.68 -21.79
N ARG A 305 -7.99 -13.29 -22.89
CA ARG A 305 -8.51 -12.53 -24.03
C ARG A 305 -9.66 -11.60 -23.63
N ASN A 306 -10.60 -12.09 -22.81
CA ASN A 306 -11.70 -11.28 -22.31
C ASN A 306 -11.24 -10.19 -21.34
N LEU A 307 -10.28 -10.48 -20.47
CA LEU A 307 -9.70 -9.49 -19.55
C LEU A 307 -8.94 -8.40 -20.32
N ILE A 308 -8.27 -8.70 -21.44
CA ILE A 308 -7.68 -7.69 -22.32
C ILE A 308 -8.76 -6.79 -22.92
N ALA A 309 -9.89 -7.36 -23.35
CA ALA A 309 -10.98 -6.63 -23.97
C ALA A 309 -11.90 -5.88 -22.97
N LEU A 310 -11.78 -6.14 -21.67
CA LEU A 310 -12.69 -5.59 -20.66
C LEU A 310 -12.58 -4.07 -20.56
N SER A 311 -13.71 -3.35 -20.69
CA SER A 311 -13.81 -1.92 -20.37
C SER A 311 -13.78 -1.72 -18.87
N THR A 312 -12.78 -1.01 -18.36
CA THR A 312 -12.66 -0.69 -16.93
C THR A 312 -12.91 0.80 -16.70
N GLU A 313 -13.77 1.11 -15.73
CA GLU A 313 -14.05 2.48 -15.32
C GLU A 313 -13.02 3.00 -14.31
N SER A 314 -12.52 2.12 -13.44
CA SER A 314 -11.52 2.42 -12.40
C SER A 314 -10.10 2.05 -12.84
N GLN A 315 -9.12 2.90 -12.52
CA GLN A 315 -7.70 2.58 -12.73
C GLN A 315 -7.28 1.34 -11.92
N ARG A 316 -7.77 1.18 -10.69
CA ARG A 316 -7.45 0.03 -9.84
C ARG A 316 -7.85 -1.31 -10.47
N ASP A 317 -9.00 -1.36 -11.15
CA ASP A 317 -9.45 -2.58 -11.84
C ASP A 317 -8.52 -2.92 -13.00
N ASN A 318 -7.95 -1.89 -13.65
CA ASN A 318 -6.96 -2.06 -14.69
C ASN A 318 -5.65 -2.66 -14.15
N GLU A 319 -5.18 -2.16 -13.00
CA GLU A 319 -4.00 -2.66 -12.30
C GLU A 319 -4.17 -4.11 -11.85
N LEU A 320 -5.32 -4.47 -11.27
CA LEU A 320 -5.65 -5.85 -10.90
C LEU A 320 -5.56 -6.81 -12.09
N ILE A 321 -6.05 -6.39 -13.26
CA ILE A 321 -5.95 -7.21 -14.48
C ILE A 321 -4.47 -7.43 -14.85
N VAL A 322 -3.64 -6.39 -14.81
CA VAL A 322 -2.20 -6.54 -15.09
C VAL A 322 -1.55 -7.47 -14.07
N GLU A 323 -1.84 -7.33 -12.78
CA GLU A 323 -1.35 -8.20 -11.70
C GLU A 323 -1.71 -9.67 -11.94
N MET A 324 -2.94 -9.96 -12.38
CA MET A 324 -3.38 -11.33 -12.71
C MET A 324 -2.51 -11.99 -13.78
N PHE A 325 -2.12 -11.23 -14.82
CA PHE A 325 -1.22 -11.75 -15.86
C PHE A 325 0.16 -12.05 -15.29
N ILE A 326 0.73 -11.12 -14.52
CA ILE A 326 2.05 -11.30 -13.90
C ILE A 326 2.03 -12.54 -13.01
N LYS A 327 1.08 -12.58 -12.06
CA LYS A 327 0.94 -13.67 -11.10
C LYS A 327 0.85 -15.04 -11.78
N PHE A 328 0.01 -15.17 -12.81
CA PHE A 328 -0.12 -16.42 -13.55
C PHE A 328 1.19 -16.83 -14.26
N PHE A 329 1.84 -15.91 -14.98
CA PHE A 329 3.05 -16.23 -15.72
C PHE A 329 4.29 -16.39 -14.83
N THR A 330 4.35 -15.78 -13.65
CA THR A 330 5.46 -15.96 -12.70
C THR A 330 5.27 -17.14 -11.75
N GLY A 331 4.04 -17.55 -11.49
CA GLY A 331 3.71 -18.57 -10.49
C GLY A 331 3.72 -20.02 -10.99
N ILE A 332 3.74 -20.25 -12.31
CA ILE A 332 3.68 -21.59 -12.90
C ILE A 332 5.09 -22.06 -13.30
N GLY A 333 5.41 -23.32 -13.01
CA GLY A 333 6.67 -23.96 -13.42
C GLY A 333 6.84 -24.02 -14.93
N GLU A 334 8.09 -24.00 -15.40
CA GLU A 334 8.45 -23.97 -16.84
C GLU A 334 8.16 -25.31 -17.55
N GLU A 335 6.89 -25.62 -17.79
CA GLU A 335 6.46 -26.79 -18.56
C GLU A 335 6.33 -26.48 -20.06
N ARG A 336 6.45 -27.52 -20.90
CA ARG A 336 6.26 -27.39 -22.36
C ARG A 336 4.89 -26.83 -22.76
N LYS A 337 3.81 -27.22 -22.07
CA LYS A 337 2.46 -26.68 -22.31
C LYS A 337 2.37 -25.21 -21.93
N TYR A 338 3.07 -24.80 -20.86
CA TYR A 338 3.18 -23.42 -20.43
C TYR A 338 3.89 -22.56 -21.47
N HIS A 339 5.02 -23.02 -22.04
CA HIS A 339 5.71 -22.29 -23.12
C HIS A 339 4.82 -22.08 -24.36
N ILE A 340 4.07 -23.11 -24.78
CA ILE A 340 3.15 -22.99 -25.92
C ILE A 340 2.03 -21.97 -25.63
N LEU A 341 1.46 -22.00 -24.42
CA LEU A 341 0.44 -21.03 -24.01
C LEU A 341 1.01 -19.60 -23.95
N LYS A 342 2.22 -19.46 -23.40
CA LYS A 342 2.97 -18.20 -23.32
C LYS A 342 3.16 -17.60 -24.71
N ASP A 343 3.73 -18.36 -25.65
CA ASP A 343 3.98 -17.89 -27.02
C ASP A 343 2.68 -17.48 -27.72
N LYS A 344 1.62 -18.30 -27.58
CA LYS A 344 0.30 -18.01 -28.17
C LYS A 344 -0.30 -16.71 -27.63
N LEU A 345 -0.25 -16.50 -26.31
CA LEU A 345 -0.81 -15.31 -25.67
C LEU A 345 0.04 -14.07 -25.92
N PHE A 346 1.36 -14.20 -25.92
CA PHE A 346 2.28 -13.09 -26.19
C PHE A 346 2.12 -12.59 -27.62
N SER A 347 2.06 -13.51 -28.59
CA SER A 347 1.74 -13.17 -29.98
C SER A 347 0.38 -12.48 -30.09
N TYR A 348 -0.64 -12.98 -29.38
CA TYR A 348 -1.96 -12.33 -29.36
C TYR A 348 -1.93 -10.93 -28.76
N ILE A 349 -1.20 -10.72 -27.66
CA ILE A 349 -1.03 -9.41 -27.01
C ILE A 349 -0.44 -8.39 -27.99
N VAL A 350 0.62 -8.77 -28.71
CA VAL A 350 1.29 -7.90 -29.69
C VAL A 350 0.35 -7.54 -30.84
N VAL A 351 -0.32 -8.53 -31.45
CA VAL A 351 -1.27 -8.29 -32.55
C VAL A 351 -2.47 -7.45 -32.09
N THR A 352 -2.95 -7.66 -30.86
CA THR A 352 -4.08 -6.91 -30.31
C THR A 352 -3.69 -5.46 -30.02
N LEU A 353 -2.46 -5.20 -29.57
CA LEU A 353 -1.95 -3.84 -29.38
C LEU A 353 -1.98 -3.05 -30.69
N GLU A 354 -1.48 -3.62 -31.78
CA GLU A 354 -1.50 -2.98 -33.10
C GLU A 354 -2.93 -2.70 -33.57
N SER A 355 -3.82 -3.70 -33.44
CA SER A 355 -5.22 -3.57 -33.82
C SER A 355 -5.95 -2.48 -33.03
N TYR A 356 -5.78 -2.46 -31.70
CA TYR A 356 -6.39 -1.45 -30.83
C TYR A 356 -5.85 -0.05 -31.11
N PHE A 357 -4.54 0.09 -31.31
CA PHE A 357 -3.96 1.39 -31.66
C PHE A 357 -4.43 1.87 -33.04
N GLU A 358 -4.52 1.00 -34.04
CA GLU A 358 -5.03 1.36 -35.36
C GLU A 358 -6.49 1.84 -35.32
N THR A 359 -7.34 1.19 -34.54
CA THR A 359 -8.71 1.66 -34.29
C THR A 359 -8.69 3.00 -33.56
N TYR A 360 -7.88 3.14 -32.50
CA TYR A 360 -7.76 4.39 -31.73
C TYR A 360 -7.34 5.57 -32.62
N ARG A 361 -6.35 5.32 -33.48
CA ARG A 361 -5.82 6.28 -34.45
C ARG A 361 -6.89 6.72 -35.44
N LYS A 362 -7.58 5.76 -36.08
CA LYS A 362 -8.58 6.05 -37.13
C LYS A 362 -9.79 6.78 -36.58
N GLU A 363 -10.29 6.34 -35.43
CA GLU A 363 -11.56 6.83 -34.89
C GLU A 363 -11.39 8.10 -34.04
N TYR A 364 -10.37 8.19 -33.18
CA TYR A 364 -10.32 9.25 -32.16
C TYR A 364 -9.18 10.25 -32.38
N MET A 365 -8.00 9.81 -32.83
CA MET A 365 -6.89 10.74 -33.06
C MET A 365 -7.12 11.65 -34.28
N ILE A 366 -7.80 11.17 -35.32
CA ILE A 366 -8.15 11.99 -36.48
C ILE A 366 -9.31 12.95 -36.13
N ARG A 367 -10.31 12.51 -35.37
CA ARG A 367 -11.46 13.33 -34.95
C ARG A 367 -11.12 14.42 -33.93
N SER A 368 -10.06 14.25 -33.13
CA SER A 368 -9.61 15.25 -32.15
C SER A 368 -9.19 16.60 -32.77
N VAL A 369 -8.91 16.63 -34.08
CA VAL A 369 -8.67 17.88 -34.84
C VAL A 369 -9.93 18.75 -34.88
N ALA A 370 -11.13 18.16 -34.89
CA ALA A 370 -12.40 18.90 -34.81
C ALA A 370 -12.61 19.51 -33.42
N GLU A 371 -12.12 18.86 -32.34
CA GLU A 371 -12.27 19.37 -30.97
C GLU A 371 -11.48 20.66 -30.72
N LYS A 372 -10.41 20.91 -31.47
CA LYS A 372 -9.64 22.18 -31.42
C LYS A 372 -10.46 23.42 -31.82
N SER A 373 -11.64 23.22 -32.42
CA SER A 373 -12.56 24.30 -32.75
C SER A 373 -13.40 24.79 -31.57
N TYR A 374 -13.48 24.01 -30.48
CA TYR A 374 -14.19 24.41 -29.26
C TYR A 374 -13.38 25.42 -28.42
N PRO A 375 -14.03 26.26 -27.60
CA PRO A 375 -13.35 27.09 -26.60
C PRO A 375 -12.57 26.24 -25.61
N GLU A 376 -11.46 26.78 -25.08
CA GLU A 376 -10.56 26.06 -24.16
C GLU A 376 -11.27 25.54 -22.90
N SER A 377 -12.15 26.35 -22.31
CA SER A 377 -13.01 25.95 -21.18
C SER A 377 -13.87 24.73 -21.50
N PHE A 378 -14.36 24.61 -22.74
CA PHE A 378 -15.18 23.49 -23.17
C PHE A 378 -14.35 22.25 -23.53
N GLN A 379 -13.11 22.43 -24.01
CA GLN A 379 -12.16 21.33 -24.15
C GLN A 379 -11.81 20.72 -22.79
N MET A 380 -11.58 21.56 -21.77
CA MET A 380 -11.35 21.14 -20.39
C MET A 380 -12.56 20.39 -19.81
N LEU A 381 -13.77 20.90 -20.02
CA LEU A 381 -15.01 20.24 -19.60
C LEU A 381 -15.19 18.86 -20.26
N ARG A 382 -15.02 18.78 -21.58
CA ARG A 382 -15.14 17.50 -22.32
C ARG A 382 -14.11 16.48 -21.81
N LYS A 383 -12.89 16.93 -21.52
CA LYS A 383 -11.86 16.09 -20.90
C LYS A 383 -12.31 15.61 -19.52
N PHE A 384 -12.80 16.51 -18.65
CA PHE A 384 -13.29 16.14 -17.33
C PHE A 384 -14.41 15.10 -17.38
N ILE A 385 -15.40 15.29 -18.24
CA ILE A 385 -16.51 14.32 -18.40
C ILE A 385 -15.99 12.97 -18.89
N LEU A 386 -15.06 12.96 -19.85
CA LEU A 386 -14.49 11.73 -20.38
C LEU A 386 -13.67 10.98 -19.31
N GLU A 387 -12.84 11.67 -18.54
CA GLU A 387 -11.95 11.07 -17.56
C GLU A 387 -12.68 10.63 -16.28
N ASN A 388 -13.58 11.46 -15.75
CA ASN A 388 -14.12 11.30 -14.39
C ASN A 388 -15.57 10.80 -14.32
N MET A 389 -16.37 10.91 -15.39
CA MET A 389 -17.78 10.48 -15.37
C MET A 389 -18.01 9.11 -16.00
N THR A 390 -19.23 8.58 -15.84
CA THR A 390 -19.76 7.40 -16.54
C THR A 390 -20.71 7.80 -17.67
N PRO A 391 -21.01 6.90 -18.62
CA PRO A 391 -22.04 7.14 -19.63
C PRO A 391 -23.41 7.48 -19.04
N GLU A 392 -23.74 6.93 -17.87
CA GLU A 392 -25.01 7.20 -17.18
C GLU A 392 -25.03 8.61 -16.58
N LEU A 393 -23.93 9.05 -15.95
CA LEU A 393 -23.79 10.42 -15.48
C LEU A 393 -23.84 11.42 -16.63
N LYS A 394 -23.18 11.14 -17.77
CA LYS A 394 -23.28 11.98 -18.97
C LYS A 394 -24.75 12.17 -19.39
N LYS A 395 -25.53 11.08 -19.46
CA LYS A 395 -26.95 11.14 -19.83
C LYS A 395 -27.76 11.99 -18.85
N ARG A 396 -27.51 11.84 -17.54
CA ARG A 396 -28.16 12.68 -16.51
C ARG A 396 -27.79 14.15 -16.65
N THR A 397 -26.53 14.47 -16.93
CA THR A 397 -26.07 15.84 -17.19
C THR A 397 -26.78 16.46 -18.39
N ILE A 398 -26.89 15.73 -19.50
CA ILE A 398 -27.60 16.20 -20.71
C ILE A 398 -29.10 16.43 -20.40
N TYR A 399 -29.72 15.49 -19.69
CA TYR A 399 -31.12 15.62 -19.27
C TYR A 399 -31.33 16.85 -18.38
N PHE A 400 -30.46 17.07 -17.38
CA PHE A 400 -30.54 18.22 -16.50
C PHE A 400 -30.43 19.53 -17.26
N LEU A 401 -29.46 19.65 -18.19
CA LEU A 401 -29.25 20.84 -19.00
C LEU A 401 -30.45 21.15 -19.93
N SER A 402 -31.09 20.12 -20.48
CA SER A 402 -32.24 20.26 -21.40
C SER A 402 -33.59 20.40 -20.69
N SER A 403 -33.67 20.08 -19.40
CA SER A 403 -34.90 20.18 -18.60
C SER A 403 -35.17 21.59 -18.06
N ASP A 404 -36.46 21.91 -17.86
CA ASP A 404 -36.90 23.15 -17.20
C ASP A 404 -36.74 23.08 -15.65
N GLU A 405 -36.44 21.90 -15.08
CA GLU A 405 -36.19 21.65 -13.64
C GLU A 405 -34.80 22.10 -13.14
N SER A 406 -34.00 22.72 -14.01
CA SER A 406 -32.63 23.23 -13.81
C SER A 406 -32.34 24.15 -12.62
N ARG A 407 -33.32 24.42 -11.75
CA ARG A 407 -33.14 25.30 -10.57
C ARG A 407 -32.44 24.62 -9.39
N ASN A 408 -32.31 23.29 -9.39
CA ASN A 408 -31.73 22.52 -8.28
C ASN A 408 -30.35 21.92 -8.62
N THR A 409 -29.35 22.77 -8.87
CA THR A 409 -27.95 22.35 -9.12
C THR A 409 -27.38 21.49 -7.98
N HIS A 410 -27.86 21.64 -6.74
CA HIS A 410 -27.49 20.78 -5.61
C HIS A 410 -27.82 19.30 -5.82
N LEU A 411 -28.92 18.97 -6.52
CA LEU A 411 -29.33 17.57 -6.75
C LEU A 411 -28.36 16.85 -7.69
N ILE A 412 -27.94 17.50 -8.77
CA ILE A 412 -26.98 16.90 -9.72
C ILE A 412 -25.56 16.84 -9.13
N ILE A 413 -25.16 17.82 -8.31
CA ILE A 413 -23.88 17.76 -7.58
C ILE A 413 -23.87 16.58 -6.60
N LYS A 414 -25.00 16.31 -5.92
CA LYS A 414 -25.14 15.13 -5.04
C LYS A 414 -24.98 13.82 -5.81
N ASP A 415 -25.54 13.73 -7.02
CA ASP A 415 -25.37 12.57 -7.90
C ASP A 415 -23.91 12.40 -8.32
N TYR A 416 -23.20 13.49 -8.65
CA TYR A 416 -21.77 13.44 -8.96
C TYR A 416 -20.93 13.02 -7.76
N ALA A 417 -21.20 13.57 -6.58
CA ALA A 417 -20.48 13.24 -5.35
C ALA A 417 -20.61 11.76 -4.96
N GLY A 418 -21.71 11.11 -5.34
CA GLY A 418 -21.88 9.66 -5.14
C GLY A 418 -20.94 8.79 -6.01
N TRP A 419 -20.39 9.35 -7.09
CA TRP A 419 -19.49 8.65 -8.02
C TRP A 419 -18.05 9.16 -7.96
N ILE A 420 -17.86 10.47 -7.85
CA ILE A 420 -16.58 11.16 -7.81
C ILE A 420 -16.33 11.57 -6.35
N PRO A 421 -15.65 10.74 -5.54
CA PRO A 421 -15.39 11.10 -4.16
C PRO A 421 -14.33 12.20 -4.02
N PHE A 422 -13.37 12.24 -4.94
CA PHE A 422 -12.17 13.07 -4.85
C PHE A 422 -11.95 13.89 -6.11
N ILE A 423 -11.42 15.09 -5.96
CA ILE A 423 -10.92 15.93 -7.04
C ILE A 423 -9.51 16.46 -6.73
N GLY A 424 -8.59 16.31 -7.69
CA GLY A 424 -7.23 16.82 -7.59
C GLY A 424 -7.13 18.32 -7.88
N GLU A 425 -6.02 18.95 -7.49
CA GLU A 425 -5.78 20.39 -7.74
C GLU A 425 -5.88 20.77 -9.23
N HIS A 426 -5.38 19.92 -10.13
CA HIS A 426 -5.44 20.14 -11.58
C HIS A 426 -6.84 20.00 -12.19
N GLU A 427 -7.78 19.42 -11.46
CA GLU A 427 -9.15 19.15 -11.91
C GLU A 427 -10.15 20.15 -11.33
N LYS A 428 -9.80 20.85 -10.24
CA LYS A 428 -10.61 21.87 -9.58
C LYS A 428 -11.11 22.95 -10.54
N GLU A 429 -10.26 23.40 -11.46
CA GLU A 429 -10.63 24.38 -12.50
C GLU A 429 -11.65 23.80 -13.49
N GLN A 430 -11.49 22.52 -13.85
CA GLN A 430 -12.39 21.84 -14.79
C GLN A 430 -13.79 21.63 -14.17
N LEU A 431 -13.84 21.24 -12.88
CA LEU A 431 -15.09 21.14 -12.14
C LEU A 431 -15.76 22.51 -11.94
N HIS A 432 -14.98 23.57 -11.70
CA HIS A 432 -15.53 24.91 -11.60
C HIS A 432 -16.31 25.29 -12.88
N HIS A 433 -15.73 25.05 -14.05
CA HIS A 433 -16.42 25.29 -15.33
C HIS A 433 -17.66 24.42 -15.54
N LEU A 434 -17.64 23.17 -15.06
CA LEU A 434 -18.82 22.30 -15.10
C LEU A 434 -19.97 22.88 -14.27
N ILE A 435 -19.69 23.30 -13.03
CA ILE A 435 -20.71 23.87 -12.14
C ILE A 435 -21.24 25.20 -12.69
N GLU A 436 -20.38 26.04 -13.27
CA GLU A 436 -20.78 27.29 -13.94
C GLU A 436 -21.79 27.03 -15.08
N ILE A 437 -21.56 26.00 -15.90
CA ILE A 437 -22.50 25.62 -16.99
C ILE A 437 -23.81 25.06 -16.43
N LEU A 438 -23.76 24.32 -15.34
CA LEU A 438 -24.96 23.78 -14.68
C LEU A 438 -25.79 24.86 -13.97
N PHE A 439 -25.17 25.99 -13.60
CA PHE A 439 -25.82 27.12 -12.94
C PHE A 439 -26.37 28.18 -13.91
N ASP A 440 -26.22 27.98 -15.23
CA ASP A 440 -26.59 28.96 -16.26
C ASP A 440 -28.11 29.12 -16.41
N ASP A 441 -28.63 30.35 -16.26
CA ASP A 441 -30.07 30.62 -16.38
C ASP A 441 -30.55 30.62 -17.84
N ASP A 442 -29.66 30.84 -18.82
CA ASP A 442 -30.03 30.90 -20.24
C ASP A 442 -30.30 29.50 -20.82
N LYS A 443 -31.57 29.23 -21.10
CA LYS A 443 -32.03 27.97 -21.71
C LYS A 443 -31.30 27.63 -23.02
N LYS A 444 -31.06 28.62 -23.89
CA LYS A 444 -30.43 28.38 -25.19
C LYS A 444 -28.94 28.03 -25.02
N SER A 445 -28.29 28.66 -24.05
CA SER A 445 -26.90 28.34 -23.69
C SER A 445 -26.76 26.93 -23.11
N ARG A 446 -27.72 26.52 -22.26
CA ARG A 446 -27.75 25.15 -21.71
C ARG A 446 -28.02 24.09 -22.79
N GLU A 447 -28.95 24.34 -23.71
CA GLU A 447 -29.22 23.45 -24.85
C GLU A 447 -27.99 23.30 -25.77
N ASN A 448 -27.28 24.41 -26.04
CA ASN A 448 -26.03 24.37 -26.81
C ASN A 448 -24.93 23.57 -26.09
N SER A 449 -24.81 23.74 -24.77
CA SER A 449 -23.85 22.98 -23.96
C SER A 449 -24.20 21.49 -23.93
N ALA A 450 -25.49 21.14 -23.83
CA ALA A 450 -25.96 19.76 -23.89
C ALA A 450 -25.61 19.08 -25.22
N SER A 451 -25.89 19.75 -26.36
CA SER A 451 -25.52 19.27 -27.70
C SER A 451 -24.02 19.02 -27.83
N ARG A 452 -23.20 19.91 -27.28
CA ARG A 452 -21.73 19.76 -27.32
C ARG A 452 -21.20 18.69 -26.36
N ILE A 453 -21.96 18.25 -25.36
CA ILE A 453 -21.59 17.13 -24.46
C ILE A 453 -22.04 15.78 -25.06
N GLU A 454 -23.11 15.77 -25.86
CA GLU A 454 -23.71 14.57 -26.43
C GLU A 454 -22.69 13.73 -27.22
N ASP A 455 -21.88 14.38 -28.05
CA ASP A 455 -20.83 13.79 -28.91
C ASP A 455 -19.61 13.22 -28.17
N ILE A 456 -19.61 13.17 -26.83
CA ILE A 456 -18.51 12.52 -26.07
C ILE A 456 -18.65 11.00 -26.16
N GLU A 457 -17.69 10.35 -26.83
CA GLU A 457 -17.60 8.90 -26.97
C GLU A 457 -16.66 8.30 -25.90
N PHE A 458 -17.23 7.61 -24.90
CA PHE A 458 -16.46 6.96 -23.81
C PHE A 458 -15.57 5.80 -24.30
N GLU A 459 -15.86 5.21 -25.45
CA GLU A 459 -15.02 4.16 -26.04
C GLU A 459 -13.59 4.67 -26.32
N LYS A 460 -13.40 5.98 -26.53
CA LYS A 460 -12.07 6.61 -26.58
C LYS A 460 -11.25 6.29 -25.31
N ARG A 461 -11.83 6.54 -24.12
CA ARG A 461 -11.18 6.27 -22.83
C ARG A 461 -10.98 4.78 -22.63
N TYR A 462 -12.00 3.95 -22.90
CA TYR A 462 -11.89 2.51 -22.70
C TYR A 462 -10.82 1.89 -23.60
N LEU A 463 -10.76 2.28 -24.88
CA LEU A 463 -9.74 1.80 -25.80
C LEU A 463 -8.33 2.27 -25.41
N ARG A 464 -8.18 3.54 -24.99
CA ARG A 464 -6.91 4.04 -24.42
C ARG A 464 -6.48 3.20 -23.21
N ASN A 465 -7.38 2.92 -22.28
CA ASN A 465 -7.08 2.11 -21.09
C ASN A 465 -6.68 0.67 -21.45
N ARG A 466 -7.30 0.05 -22.47
CA ARG A 466 -6.89 -1.27 -22.98
C ARG A 466 -5.50 -1.25 -23.60
N ILE A 467 -5.13 -0.19 -24.33
CA ILE A 467 -3.77 -0.03 -24.87
C ILE A 467 -2.75 0.12 -23.73
N LEU A 468 -3.03 0.99 -22.75
CA LEU A 468 -2.18 1.16 -21.57
C LEU A 468 -1.98 -0.15 -20.80
N ARG A 469 -3.07 -0.93 -20.63
CA ARG A 469 -3.03 -2.28 -20.04
C ARG A 469 -2.07 -3.20 -20.78
N LEU A 470 -2.18 -3.26 -22.10
CA LEU A 470 -1.31 -4.11 -22.93
C LEU A 470 0.16 -3.68 -22.82
N CYS A 471 0.45 -2.38 -22.86
CA CYS A 471 1.80 -1.86 -22.68
C CYS A 471 2.40 -2.23 -21.31
N ASN A 472 1.59 -2.18 -20.23
CA ASN A 472 2.02 -2.58 -18.89
C ASN A 472 2.28 -4.10 -18.80
N ILE A 473 1.40 -4.93 -19.39
CA ILE A 473 1.61 -6.38 -19.47
C ILE A 473 2.91 -6.70 -20.24
N ILE A 474 3.12 -6.06 -21.39
CA ILE A 474 4.33 -6.23 -22.21
C ILE A 474 5.58 -5.86 -21.43
N ALA A 475 5.57 -4.71 -20.73
CA ALA A 475 6.70 -4.24 -19.96
C ALA A 475 7.05 -5.21 -18.81
N LEU A 476 6.05 -5.66 -18.05
CA LEU A 476 6.27 -6.45 -16.84
C LEU A 476 6.63 -7.92 -17.18
N LEU A 477 6.06 -8.48 -18.25
CA LEU A 477 6.38 -9.82 -18.74
C LEU A 477 7.58 -9.86 -19.70
N HIS A 478 8.18 -8.70 -20.04
CA HIS A 478 9.30 -8.55 -20.96
C HIS A 478 9.06 -9.22 -22.33
N ILE A 479 7.98 -8.84 -23.01
CA ILE A 479 7.62 -9.35 -24.35
C ILE A 479 8.41 -8.59 -25.43
N GLU A 480 9.57 -9.11 -25.81
CA GLU A 480 10.50 -8.44 -26.75
C GLU A 480 9.92 -8.24 -28.15
N GLU A 481 9.06 -9.15 -28.62
CA GLU A 481 8.44 -9.06 -29.95
C GLU A 481 7.58 -7.81 -30.14
N ALA A 482 7.14 -7.18 -29.05
CA ALA A 482 6.35 -5.95 -29.07
C ALA A 482 7.17 -4.70 -29.43
N ALA A 483 8.51 -4.75 -29.38
CA ALA A 483 9.35 -3.55 -29.51
C ALA A 483 9.17 -2.84 -30.87
N SER A 484 9.14 -3.59 -31.97
CA SER A 484 8.97 -3.02 -33.32
C SER A 484 7.59 -2.34 -33.50
N PRO A 485 6.46 -2.99 -33.15
CA PRO A 485 5.15 -2.33 -33.10
C PRO A 485 5.13 -1.07 -32.23
N LEU A 486 5.70 -1.11 -31.04
CA LEU A 486 5.74 0.03 -30.11
C LEU A 486 6.51 1.23 -30.69
N VAL A 487 7.60 1.01 -31.42
CA VAL A 487 8.36 2.08 -32.10
C VAL A 487 7.52 2.72 -33.20
N ASN A 488 6.77 1.92 -33.97
CA ASN A 488 5.87 2.45 -35.00
C ASN A 488 4.78 3.34 -34.38
N ILE A 489 4.23 2.90 -33.25
CA ILE A 489 3.24 3.67 -32.50
C ILE A 489 3.86 4.97 -31.94
N TYR A 490 5.04 4.89 -31.32
CA TYR A 490 5.79 6.04 -30.81
C TYR A 490 6.03 7.09 -31.90
N ASN A 491 6.53 6.68 -33.07
CA ASN A 491 6.78 7.58 -34.20
C ASN A 491 5.52 8.32 -34.69
N TYR A 492 4.35 7.70 -34.53
CA TYR A 492 3.08 8.36 -34.81
C TYR A 492 2.69 9.35 -33.71
N LEU A 493 2.78 8.94 -32.44
CA LEU A 493 2.45 9.78 -31.28
C LEU A 493 3.37 11.01 -31.16
N LYS A 494 4.61 10.91 -31.61
CA LYS A 494 5.53 12.06 -31.73
C LYS A 494 4.97 13.17 -32.62
N LYS A 495 4.15 12.83 -33.63
CA LYS A 495 3.47 13.79 -34.53
C LYS A 495 2.12 14.23 -34.00
N TYR A 496 1.37 13.32 -33.36
CA TYR A 496 0.04 13.56 -32.81
C TYR A 496 -0.01 13.08 -31.35
N PRO A 497 0.35 13.94 -30.38
CA PRO A 497 0.58 13.51 -29.02
C PRO A 497 -0.73 13.21 -28.28
N ASP A 498 -0.77 12.02 -27.69
CA ASP A 498 -1.63 11.65 -26.57
C ASP A 498 -0.69 11.38 -25.39
N GLN A 499 -0.80 12.19 -24.32
CA GLN A 499 0.21 12.24 -23.26
C GLN A 499 0.30 10.93 -22.47
N ASP A 500 -0.83 10.27 -22.25
CA ASP A 500 -0.85 9.01 -21.49
C ASP A 500 -0.20 7.90 -22.33
N LEU A 501 -0.60 7.80 -23.61
CA LEU A 501 -0.07 6.78 -24.52
C LEU A 501 1.42 6.97 -24.81
N ILE A 502 1.87 8.20 -25.07
CA ILE A 502 3.28 8.45 -25.40
C ILE A 502 4.17 8.15 -24.19
N HIS A 503 3.75 8.55 -22.99
CA HIS A 503 4.50 8.30 -21.77
C HIS A 503 4.65 6.79 -21.50
N THR A 504 3.54 6.06 -21.53
CA THR A 504 3.54 4.61 -21.27
C THR A 504 4.34 3.85 -22.32
N ILE A 505 4.26 4.22 -23.60
CA ILE A 505 5.02 3.54 -24.66
C ILE A 505 6.53 3.77 -24.53
N ILE A 506 6.94 5.01 -24.23
CA ILE A 506 8.36 5.31 -23.97
C ILE A 506 8.84 4.50 -22.76
N GLN A 507 8.04 4.44 -21.68
CA GLN A 507 8.37 3.64 -20.51
C GLN A 507 8.47 2.15 -20.83
N THR A 508 7.52 1.58 -21.59
CA THR A 508 7.56 0.17 -22.02
C THR A 508 8.83 -0.11 -22.83
N LEU A 509 9.16 0.73 -23.81
CA LEU A 509 10.37 0.56 -24.63
C LEU A 509 11.65 0.69 -23.81
N ALA A 510 11.67 1.58 -22.80
CA ALA A 510 12.79 1.72 -21.89
C ALA A 510 12.99 0.47 -21.02
N ILE A 511 11.89 -0.12 -20.52
CA ILE A 511 11.92 -1.38 -19.75
C ILE A 511 12.39 -2.55 -20.62
N LEU A 512 12.01 -2.58 -21.91
CA LEU A 512 12.50 -3.56 -22.88
C LEU A 512 13.96 -3.32 -23.33
N ASN A 513 14.67 -2.34 -22.74
CA ASN A 513 16.05 -1.95 -23.10
C ASN A 513 16.23 -1.61 -24.59
N TYR A 514 15.21 -1.07 -25.26
CA TYR A 514 15.28 -0.84 -26.70
C TYR A 514 16.24 0.31 -27.05
N SER A 515 17.26 0.02 -27.86
CA SER A 515 18.40 0.91 -28.12
C SER A 515 18.06 2.20 -28.87
N TYR A 516 17.05 2.19 -29.74
CA TYR A 516 16.56 3.39 -30.43
C TYR A 516 16.05 4.43 -29.43
N MET A 517 15.29 4.00 -28.42
CA MET A 517 14.75 4.90 -27.40
C MET A 517 15.83 5.47 -26.50
N LEU A 518 16.90 4.70 -26.24
CA LEU A 518 18.04 5.20 -25.49
C LEU A 518 18.68 6.42 -26.17
N GLY A 519 18.78 6.41 -27.50
CA GLY A 519 19.29 7.55 -28.28
C GLY A 519 18.37 8.78 -28.23
N GLU A 520 17.05 8.59 -28.27
CA GLU A 520 16.10 9.71 -28.12
C GLU A 520 16.16 10.31 -26.70
N ILE A 521 16.32 9.46 -25.68
CA ILE A 521 16.46 9.88 -24.28
C ILE A 521 17.79 10.64 -24.08
N GLU A 522 18.88 10.22 -24.71
CA GLU A 522 20.16 10.93 -24.72
C GLU A 522 20.02 12.36 -25.29
N ILE A 523 19.26 12.52 -26.38
CA ILE A 523 18.97 13.84 -26.97
C ILE A 523 18.13 14.69 -26.01
N LEU A 524 17.07 14.12 -25.42
CA LEU A 524 16.23 14.83 -24.45
C LEU A 524 17.02 15.28 -23.23
N LEU A 525 17.94 14.44 -22.75
CA LEU A 525 18.80 14.76 -21.60
C LEU A 525 19.81 15.88 -21.93
N THR A 526 20.36 15.89 -23.15
CA THR A 526 21.40 16.86 -23.54
C THR A 526 20.83 18.21 -23.97
N THR A 527 19.68 18.22 -24.66
CA THR A 527 19.11 19.41 -25.32
C THR A 527 17.75 19.86 -24.79
N GLY A 528 17.06 19.03 -24.00
CA GLY A 528 15.72 19.32 -23.47
C GLY A 528 15.70 20.40 -22.38
N VAL A 529 14.51 20.91 -22.09
CA VAL A 529 14.28 21.83 -20.96
C VAL A 529 14.37 21.08 -19.61
N PRO A 530 14.56 21.77 -18.46
CA PRO A 530 14.74 21.11 -17.16
C PRO A 530 13.70 20.03 -16.82
N GLU A 531 12.42 20.27 -17.12
CA GLU A 531 11.34 19.28 -16.91
C GLU A 531 11.49 18.03 -17.80
N GLU A 532 11.94 18.21 -19.04
CA GLU A 532 12.20 17.11 -19.98
C GLU A 532 13.45 16.32 -19.59
N GLN A 533 14.47 17.00 -19.08
CA GLN A 533 15.68 16.35 -18.56
C GLN A 533 15.36 15.47 -17.35
N LEU A 534 14.52 15.93 -16.42
CA LEU A 534 14.06 15.11 -15.30
C LEU A 534 13.28 13.88 -15.77
N LYS A 535 12.39 14.04 -16.76
CA LYS A 535 11.68 12.92 -17.39
C LYS A 535 12.66 11.95 -18.05
N ALA A 536 13.66 12.46 -18.76
CA ALA A 536 14.69 11.64 -19.41
C ALA A 536 15.50 10.83 -18.39
N LEU A 537 15.91 11.44 -17.28
CA LEU A 537 16.57 10.73 -16.17
C LEU A 537 15.69 9.62 -15.59
N GLY A 538 14.41 9.92 -15.37
CA GLY A 538 13.42 8.93 -14.94
C GLY A 538 13.34 7.73 -15.89
N LEU A 539 13.48 7.93 -17.21
CA LEU A 539 13.47 6.86 -18.19
C LEU A 539 14.81 6.10 -18.29
N ILE A 540 15.95 6.80 -18.16
CA ILE A 540 17.28 6.17 -18.12
C ILE A 540 17.39 5.18 -16.96
N SER A 541 16.70 5.44 -15.85
CA SER A 541 16.69 4.55 -14.68
C SER A 541 16.29 3.10 -15.00
N PHE A 542 15.50 2.86 -16.05
CA PHE A 542 15.11 1.50 -16.47
C PHE A 542 16.22 0.73 -17.20
N TYR A 543 17.18 1.42 -17.84
CA TYR A 543 18.19 0.78 -18.69
C TYR A 543 19.35 0.19 -17.89
N THR A 544 19.58 -1.12 -17.96
CA THR A 544 20.70 -1.75 -17.22
C THR A 544 22.03 -1.78 -17.98
N GLU A 545 22.04 -1.41 -19.25
CA GLU A 545 23.21 -1.57 -20.13
C GLU A 545 24.31 -0.52 -19.88
N GLN A 546 25.56 -0.91 -20.14
CA GLN A 546 26.75 -0.04 -20.01
C GLN A 546 26.64 1.27 -20.80
N ARG A 547 25.97 1.26 -21.96
CA ARG A 547 25.79 2.48 -22.77
C ARG A 547 25.02 3.57 -22.02
N SER A 548 23.99 3.20 -21.26
CA SER A 548 23.22 4.16 -20.45
C SER A 548 24.06 4.80 -19.35
N LEU A 549 24.99 4.03 -18.75
CA LEU A 549 25.95 4.51 -17.77
C LEU A 549 26.91 5.54 -18.37
N ASN A 550 27.40 5.27 -19.59
CA ASN A 550 28.30 6.19 -20.29
C ASN A 550 27.62 7.54 -20.60
N ILE A 551 26.33 7.53 -20.98
CA ILE A 551 25.54 8.76 -21.17
C ILE A 551 25.48 9.58 -19.88
N LEU A 552 25.26 8.92 -18.73
CA LEU A 552 25.26 9.60 -17.43
C LEU A 552 26.65 10.17 -17.06
N PHE A 553 27.73 9.47 -17.39
CA PHE A 553 29.08 9.98 -17.16
C PHE A 553 29.35 11.26 -17.95
N GLU A 554 29.05 11.28 -19.24
CA GLU A 554 29.23 12.47 -20.07
C GLU A 554 28.34 13.63 -19.61
N PHE A 555 27.09 13.32 -19.23
CA PHE A 555 26.14 14.30 -18.71
C PHE A 555 26.64 14.98 -17.42
N LEU A 556 27.17 14.21 -16.47
CA LEU A 556 27.66 14.75 -15.19
C LEU A 556 29.04 15.41 -15.32
N GLN A 557 29.93 14.86 -16.15
CA GLN A 557 31.27 15.41 -16.36
C GLN A 557 31.23 16.84 -16.91
N THR A 558 30.20 17.19 -17.68
CA THR A 558 30.01 18.53 -18.25
C THR A 558 29.31 19.51 -17.29
N ARG A 559 28.74 19.03 -16.17
CA ARG A 559 27.87 19.80 -15.27
C ARG A 559 28.26 19.70 -13.78
N VAL A 560 29.54 19.48 -13.51
CA VAL A 560 30.07 19.27 -12.15
C VAL A 560 29.73 20.40 -11.17
N THR A 561 29.69 21.65 -11.65
CA THR A 561 29.39 22.85 -10.84
C THR A 561 27.91 23.19 -10.81
N GLU A 562 27.05 22.46 -11.51
CA GLU A 562 25.63 22.78 -11.60
C GLU A 562 24.89 22.39 -10.31
N GLU A 563 24.05 23.29 -9.82
CA GLU A 563 23.30 23.15 -8.58
C GLU A 563 21.81 22.98 -8.90
N SER A 564 21.46 21.84 -9.46
CA SER A 564 20.10 21.53 -9.87
C SER A 564 19.65 20.16 -9.34
N GLY A 565 18.35 20.01 -9.07
CA GLY A 565 17.76 18.72 -8.72
C GLY A 565 17.93 17.66 -9.81
N ILE A 566 18.31 18.06 -11.02
CA ILE A 566 18.65 17.18 -12.15
C ILE A 566 19.95 16.44 -11.85
N ILE A 567 20.98 17.13 -11.36
CA ILE A 567 22.25 16.51 -10.95
C ILE A 567 22.04 15.56 -9.78
N GLU A 568 21.24 15.96 -8.80
CA GLU A 568 20.88 15.11 -7.66
C GLU A 568 20.19 13.81 -8.10
N THR A 569 19.23 13.91 -9.03
CA THR A 569 18.54 12.74 -9.60
C THR A 569 19.50 11.85 -10.39
N ALA A 570 20.40 12.44 -11.19
CA ALA A 570 21.38 11.68 -11.98
C ALA A 570 22.39 10.92 -11.08
N LEU A 571 22.86 11.56 -10.01
CA LEU A 571 23.74 10.92 -9.01
C LEU A 571 23.01 9.79 -8.28
N GLU A 572 21.74 9.98 -7.93
CA GLU A 572 20.94 8.91 -7.32
C GLU A 572 20.83 7.69 -8.23
N ILE A 573 20.56 7.89 -9.52
CA ILE A 573 20.53 6.80 -10.51
C ILE A 573 21.89 6.11 -10.58
N MET A 574 23.00 6.85 -10.59
CA MET A 574 24.34 6.27 -10.57
C MET A 574 24.64 5.44 -9.32
N LEU A 575 24.18 5.88 -8.14
CA LEU A 575 24.35 5.17 -6.87
C LEU A 575 23.61 3.82 -6.80
N GLU A 576 22.73 3.55 -7.75
CA GLU A 576 22.02 2.29 -7.91
C GLU A 576 22.67 1.37 -8.95
N ARG A 577 23.39 1.91 -9.93
CA ARG A 577 24.12 1.15 -10.95
C ARG A 577 25.36 0.45 -10.39
N ASP A 578 25.77 -0.64 -11.01
CA ASP A 578 27.06 -1.26 -10.67
C ASP A 578 28.21 -0.40 -11.21
N ILE A 579 28.94 0.24 -10.29
CA ILE A 579 30.05 1.16 -10.57
C ILE A 579 31.32 0.77 -9.79
N VAL A 580 31.36 -0.46 -9.27
CA VAL A 580 32.50 -0.98 -8.52
C VAL A 580 33.72 -1.01 -9.44
N ASN A 581 34.87 -0.53 -8.93
CA ASN A 581 36.12 -0.39 -9.67
C ASN A 581 36.05 0.49 -10.94
N ASN A 582 35.05 1.38 -11.05
CA ASN A 582 34.92 2.28 -12.20
C ASN A 582 35.73 3.59 -12.00
N MET A 583 36.86 3.72 -12.71
CA MET A 583 37.75 4.87 -12.61
C MET A 583 37.11 6.19 -13.09
N THR A 584 36.27 6.14 -14.13
CA THR A 584 35.61 7.34 -14.68
C THR A 584 34.61 7.90 -13.68
N ALA A 585 33.78 7.04 -13.09
CA ALA A 585 32.84 7.42 -12.04
C ALA A 585 33.57 8.06 -10.85
N ASN A 586 34.66 7.45 -10.41
CA ASN A 586 35.49 7.96 -9.32
C ASN A 586 35.98 9.39 -9.55
N GLN A 587 36.53 9.67 -10.73
CA GLN A 587 37.01 11.00 -11.09
C GLN A 587 35.89 12.04 -11.15
N ILE A 588 34.71 11.66 -11.65
CA ILE A 588 33.53 12.54 -11.69
C ILE A 588 33.11 12.90 -10.27
N PHE A 589 33.01 11.93 -9.36
CA PHE A 589 32.61 12.21 -7.98
C PHE A 589 33.60 13.12 -7.24
N LYS A 590 34.92 12.90 -7.37
CA LYS A 590 35.93 13.82 -6.78
C LYS A 590 35.76 15.25 -7.29
N LYS A 591 35.60 15.41 -8.60
CA LYS A 591 35.35 16.73 -9.21
C LYS A 591 34.08 17.39 -8.65
N ILE A 592 33.00 16.63 -8.44
CA ILE A 592 31.75 17.17 -7.86
C ILE A 592 31.96 17.61 -6.42
N ILE A 593 32.66 16.81 -5.61
CA ILE A 593 32.94 17.12 -4.20
C ILE A 593 33.76 18.40 -4.04
N GLU A 594 34.71 18.62 -4.94
CA GLU A 594 35.64 19.75 -4.94
C GLU A 594 35.01 21.04 -5.48
N ASN A 595 34.13 20.96 -6.48
CA ASN A 595 33.67 22.12 -7.25
C ASN A 595 32.20 22.51 -7.03
N ASN A 596 31.36 21.65 -6.45
CA ASN A 596 29.95 21.94 -6.20
C ASN A 596 29.74 22.52 -4.80
N THR A 597 28.89 23.53 -4.62
CA THR A 597 28.65 24.13 -3.28
C THR A 597 27.45 23.54 -2.56
N MET A 598 26.53 22.88 -3.28
CA MET A 598 25.33 22.28 -2.72
C MET A 598 25.64 21.00 -1.94
N GLN A 599 25.30 20.99 -0.65
CA GLN A 599 25.68 19.90 0.26
C GLN A 599 25.01 18.55 -0.07
N SER A 600 23.75 18.54 -0.56
CA SER A 600 23.06 17.30 -0.94
C SER A 600 23.77 16.57 -2.09
N ILE A 601 24.14 17.32 -3.13
CA ILE A 601 24.90 16.82 -4.29
C ILE A 601 26.27 16.28 -3.85
N ARG A 602 26.99 17.04 -3.00
CA ARG A 602 28.29 16.59 -2.46
C ARG A 602 28.15 15.32 -1.63
N ASN A 603 27.13 15.22 -0.78
CA ASN A 603 26.84 14.06 0.04
C ASN A 603 26.61 12.79 -0.80
N GLN A 604 25.84 12.90 -1.88
CA GLN A 604 25.63 11.79 -2.81
C GLN A 604 26.92 11.39 -3.55
N ALA A 605 27.73 12.37 -3.98
CA ALA A 605 29.01 12.10 -4.62
C ALA A 605 30.01 11.40 -3.68
N ILE A 606 30.03 11.75 -2.38
CA ILE A 606 30.84 11.06 -1.35
C ILE A 606 30.45 9.59 -1.25
N LEU A 607 29.15 9.27 -1.19
CA LEU A 607 28.69 7.88 -1.22
C LEU A 607 29.08 7.17 -2.52
N GLY A 608 29.09 7.91 -3.64
CA GLY A 608 29.51 7.42 -4.95
C GLY A 608 30.97 6.99 -4.97
N LEU A 609 31.87 7.77 -4.37
CA LEU A 609 33.26 7.39 -4.17
C LEU A 609 33.39 6.08 -3.39
N GLY A 610 32.65 5.96 -2.29
CA GLY A 610 32.62 4.74 -1.48
C GLY A 610 32.24 3.51 -2.31
N LYS A 611 31.20 3.64 -3.15
CA LYS A 611 30.71 2.56 -4.01
C LYS A 611 31.71 2.17 -5.12
N CYS A 612 32.58 3.07 -5.57
CA CYS A 612 33.65 2.72 -6.49
C CYS A 612 34.68 1.76 -5.86
N GLY A 613 34.84 1.76 -4.53
CA GLY A 613 35.63 0.77 -3.80
C GLY A 613 37.15 0.90 -3.91
N PHE A 614 37.70 2.08 -4.26
CA PHE A 614 39.14 2.26 -4.36
C PHE A 614 39.78 2.57 -3.01
N ASP A 615 40.74 1.73 -2.58
CA ASP A 615 41.43 1.86 -1.29
C ASP A 615 42.10 3.23 -1.08
N GLY A 616 42.66 3.80 -2.15
CA GLY A 616 43.36 5.08 -2.12
C GLY A 616 42.45 6.27 -1.76
N ASP A 617 41.13 6.12 -1.83
CA ASP A 617 40.18 7.17 -1.48
C ASP A 617 39.96 7.29 0.03
N ILE A 618 40.39 6.31 0.83
CA ILE A 618 40.23 6.34 2.28
C ILE A 618 40.96 7.55 2.90
N ASP A 619 42.18 7.83 2.45
CA ASP A 619 42.95 8.98 2.96
C ASP A 619 42.34 10.31 2.52
N TYR A 620 41.87 10.39 1.26
CA TYR A 620 41.14 11.54 0.75
C TYR A 620 39.85 11.81 1.56
N LEU A 621 39.07 10.77 1.84
CA LEU A 621 37.86 10.85 2.65
C LEU A 621 38.17 11.27 4.10
N ASN A 622 39.27 10.79 4.68
CA ASN A 622 39.71 11.21 6.01
C ASN A 622 40.11 12.70 6.05
N GLU A 623 40.84 13.20 5.06
CA GLU A 623 41.14 14.64 4.96
C GLU A 623 39.84 15.47 4.82
N LEU A 624 38.90 15.00 4.00
CA LEU A 624 37.61 15.64 3.81
C LEU A 624 36.78 15.68 5.12
N PHE A 625 36.89 14.65 5.97
CA PHE A 625 36.17 14.57 7.24
C PHE A 625 36.46 15.77 8.16
N PHE A 626 37.73 16.18 8.26
CA PHE A 626 38.15 17.28 9.12
C PHE A 626 37.85 18.67 8.53
N THR A 627 37.58 18.76 7.23
CA THR A 627 37.19 20.01 6.57
C THR A 627 35.66 20.21 6.54
N MET A 628 34.88 19.16 6.77
CA MET A 628 33.42 19.24 6.83
C MET A 628 32.91 19.74 8.17
N ASN A 629 32.07 20.79 8.14
CA ASN A 629 31.46 21.36 9.35
C ASN A 629 30.11 20.73 9.73
N ASN A 630 29.42 20.08 8.79
CA ASN A 630 28.11 19.45 9.02
C ASN A 630 28.26 17.97 9.42
N SER A 631 27.54 17.55 10.47
CA SER A 631 27.46 16.15 10.91
C SER A 631 26.94 15.19 9.84
N GLU A 632 26.05 15.64 8.95
CA GLU A 632 25.50 14.83 7.87
C GLU A 632 26.56 14.48 6.81
N GLY A 633 27.37 15.47 6.41
CA GLY A 633 28.47 15.23 5.48
C GLY A 633 29.51 14.27 6.07
N LYS A 634 29.81 14.42 7.37
CA LYS A 634 30.67 13.49 8.11
C LYS A 634 30.11 12.07 8.17
N ASP A 635 28.80 11.91 8.39
CA ASP A 635 28.12 10.60 8.34
C ASP A 635 28.28 9.94 6.96
N MET A 636 28.09 10.71 5.87
CA MET A 636 28.29 10.19 4.51
C MET A 636 29.72 9.72 4.26
N ILE A 637 30.71 10.44 4.78
CA ILE A 637 32.13 10.07 4.66
C ILE A 637 32.41 8.73 5.35
N VAL A 638 31.95 8.55 6.59
CA VAL A 638 32.14 7.29 7.33
C VAL A 638 31.45 6.13 6.62
N ARG A 639 30.26 6.33 6.07
CA ARG A 639 29.56 5.32 5.26
C ARG A 639 30.34 4.98 3.99
N ALA A 640 30.87 5.98 3.28
CA ALA A 640 31.67 5.76 2.08
C ALA A 640 32.96 4.98 2.38
N MET A 641 33.66 5.31 3.48
CA MET A 641 34.81 4.53 3.96
C MET A 641 34.40 3.10 4.31
N GLY A 642 33.25 2.92 4.96
CA GLY A 642 32.67 1.62 5.26
C GLY A 642 32.45 0.77 4.00
N GLU A 643 31.83 1.32 2.96
CA GLU A 643 31.61 0.64 1.67
C GLU A 643 32.93 0.13 1.06
N ILE A 644 33.99 0.94 1.07
CA ILE A 644 35.33 0.55 0.59
C ILE A 644 35.87 -0.63 1.43
N ILE A 645 35.75 -0.55 2.76
CA ILE A 645 36.21 -1.59 3.70
C ILE A 645 35.46 -2.91 3.51
N PHE A 646 34.17 -2.85 3.18
CA PHE A 646 33.36 -4.04 2.94
C PHE A 646 33.59 -4.67 1.55
N THR A 647 34.14 -3.92 0.59
CA THR A 647 34.38 -4.39 -0.79
C THR A 647 35.83 -4.76 -1.07
N SER A 648 36.81 -4.09 -0.46
CA SER A 648 38.23 -4.33 -0.67
C SER A 648 38.93 -4.86 0.58
N GLU A 649 39.86 -5.81 0.41
CA GLU A 649 40.67 -6.37 1.50
C GLU A 649 42.07 -5.74 1.61
N LYS A 650 42.45 -4.82 0.70
CA LYS A 650 43.84 -4.38 0.52
C LYS A 650 44.20 -3.08 1.24
N TYR A 651 43.27 -2.49 1.99
CA TYR A 651 43.49 -1.24 2.72
C TYR A 651 44.38 -1.40 3.97
N ASN A 652 44.97 -0.29 4.45
CA ASN A 652 45.80 -0.28 5.64
C ASN A 652 44.96 -0.31 6.93
N LYS A 653 44.62 -1.53 7.39
CA LYS A 653 43.79 -1.77 8.57
C LYS A 653 44.20 -0.98 9.81
N ARG A 654 45.50 -0.91 10.12
CA ARG A 654 46.00 -0.23 11.35
C ARG A 654 45.77 1.28 11.31
N GLN A 655 45.93 1.89 10.14
CA GLN A 655 45.72 3.33 9.95
C GLN A 655 44.23 3.66 10.03
N VAL A 656 43.40 2.88 9.34
CA VAL A 656 41.94 3.05 9.32
C VAL A 656 41.32 2.90 10.72
N THR A 657 41.80 1.93 11.52
CA THR A 657 41.36 1.77 12.93
C THR A 657 41.61 3.05 13.73
N ARG A 658 42.77 3.71 13.53
CA ARG A 658 43.08 4.98 14.22
C ARG A 658 42.13 6.10 13.82
N TYR A 659 41.78 6.20 12.53
CA TYR A 659 40.80 7.19 12.06
C TYR A 659 39.45 7.01 12.74
N PHE A 660 38.90 5.79 12.74
CA PHE A 660 37.61 5.55 13.38
C PHE A 660 37.60 5.77 14.90
N HIS A 661 38.69 5.46 15.61
CA HIS A 661 38.79 5.81 17.04
C HIS A 661 38.74 7.32 17.29
N GLU A 662 39.30 8.14 16.41
CA GLU A 662 39.14 9.60 16.47
C GLU A 662 37.70 10.01 16.16
N TYR A 663 37.05 9.37 15.18
CA TYR A 663 35.65 9.64 14.83
C TYR A 663 34.65 9.27 15.93
N LEU A 664 34.99 8.33 16.83
CA LEU A 664 34.18 8.03 18.01
C LEU A 664 34.03 9.23 18.98
N LYS A 665 34.89 10.26 18.85
CA LYS A 665 34.82 11.50 19.63
C LYS A 665 33.92 12.56 18.99
N ASP A 666 33.41 12.33 17.78
CA ASP A 666 32.58 13.29 17.05
C ASP A 666 31.19 13.45 17.72
N PRO A 667 30.61 14.66 17.77
CA PRO A 667 29.27 14.88 18.33
C PRO A 667 28.17 14.13 17.56
N GLY A 668 28.35 13.87 16.26
CA GLY A 668 27.37 13.19 15.42
C GLY A 668 27.16 11.74 15.83
N ILE A 669 25.94 11.39 16.27
CA ILE A 669 25.66 10.02 16.74
C ILE A 669 25.80 8.98 15.62
N ARG A 670 25.34 9.27 14.40
CA ARG A 670 25.45 8.34 13.26
C ARG A 670 26.90 8.09 12.84
N VAL A 671 27.74 9.14 12.88
CA VAL A 671 29.19 9.04 12.67
C VAL A 671 29.80 8.01 13.63
N ARG A 672 29.44 8.08 14.92
CA ARG A 672 29.91 7.14 15.93
C ARG A 672 29.39 5.72 15.72
N ILE A 673 28.09 5.56 15.42
CA ILE A 673 27.48 4.23 15.17
C ILE A 673 28.14 3.53 13.97
N TYR A 674 28.30 4.22 12.85
CA TYR A 674 28.95 3.65 11.66
C TYR A 674 30.44 3.39 11.88
N SER A 675 31.13 4.25 12.64
CA SER A 675 32.53 4.01 13.02
C SER A 675 32.66 2.73 13.85
N CYS A 676 31.75 2.50 14.81
CA CYS A 676 31.68 1.25 15.57
C CYS A 676 31.44 0.04 14.66
N LEU A 677 30.52 0.12 13.69
CA LEU A 677 30.28 -0.96 12.73
C LEU A 677 31.57 -1.33 11.97
N CYS A 678 32.30 -0.33 11.47
CA CYS A 678 33.54 -0.54 10.73
C CYS A 678 34.62 -1.16 11.62
N LEU A 679 34.79 -0.64 12.84
CA LEU A 679 35.76 -1.17 13.82
C LEU A 679 35.46 -2.63 14.19
N ILE A 680 34.19 -2.98 14.44
CA ILE A 680 33.78 -4.37 14.74
C ILE A 680 34.07 -5.27 13.56
N LYS A 681 33.77 -4.85 12.33
CA LYS A 681 34.09 -5.64 11.14
C LYS A 681 35.59 -5.88 11.00
N MET A 682 36.40 -4.90 11.42
CA MET A 682 37.85 -4.99 11.49
C MET A 682 38.34 -5.81 12.71
N GLY A 683 37.46 -6.32 13.57
CA GLY A 683 37.82 -7.15 14.73
C GLY A 683 38.35 -6.36 15.93
N ASP A 684 37.98 -5.09 16.06
CA ASP A 684 38.26 -4.30 17.25
C ASP A 684 37.11 -4.42 18.28
N ASN A 685 37.40 -5.11 19.38
CA ASN A 685 36.44 -5.37 20.46
C ASN A 685 36.23 -4.13 21.36
N GLU A 686 37.07 -3.09 21.31
CA GLU A 686 36.86 -1.87 22.11
C GLU A 686 35.64 -1.07 21.63
N ALA A 687 35.27 -1.19 20.35
CA ALA A 687 34.09 -0.56 19.78
C ALA A 687 32.78 -0.97 20.48
N LEU A 688 32.70 -2.20 21.01
CA LEU A 688 31.54 -2.68 21.77
C LEU A 688 31.28 -1.87 23.04
N ARG A 689 32.33 -1.36 23.70
CA ARG A 689 32.19 -0.49 24.87
C ARG A 689 31.57 0.85 24.49
N SER A 690 31.98 1.40 23.35
CA SER A 690 31.42 2.65 22.83
C SER A 690 29.94 2.52 22.46
N ILE A 691 29.54 1.37 21.90
CA ILE A 691 28.12 1.07 21.62
C ILE A 691 27.31 1.03 22.92
N ARG A 692 27.81 0.37 23.95
CA ARG A 692 27.14 0.34 25.27
C ARG A 692 26.90 1.75 25.80
N ASP A 693 27.90 2.61 25.76
CA ASP A 693 27.79 3.97 26.26
C ASP A 693 26.78 4.80 25.44
N MET A 694 26.64 4.52 24.13
CA MET A 694 25.61 5.13 23.27
C MET A 694 24.20 4.57 23.53
N LEU A 695 24.05 3.27 23.81
CA LEU A 695 22.76 2.63 24.07
C LEU A 695 22.10 3.12 25.37
N ILE A 696 22.89 3.57 26.35
CA ILE A 696 22.40 4.12 27.62
C ILE A 696 21.73 5.49 27.43
N ILE A 697 22.00 6.19 26.30
CA ILE A 697 21.34 7.45 25.96
C ILE A 697 19.83 7.20 25.83
N LYS A 698 19.03 7.84 26.69
CA LYS A 698 17.57 7.73 26.74
C LYS A 698 16.89 8.42 25.56
N ASN A 699 17.18 7.95 24.35
CA ASN A 699 16.58 8.42 23.10
C ASN A 699 16.32 7.23 22.17
N LYS A 700 15.03 6.90 22.00
CA LYS A 700 14.58 5.76 21.20
C LYS A 700 15.00 5.85 19.73
N ILE A 701 15.12 7.06 19.17
CA ILE A 701 15.57 7.24 17.79
C ILE A 701 17.02 6.77 17.65
N ILE A 702 17.87 7.16 18.59
CA ILE A 702 19.28 6.72 18.62
C ILE A 702 19.37 5.20 18.81
N GLN A 703 18.59 4.65 19.74
CA GLN A 703 18.58 3.21 20.01
C GLN A 703 18.08 2.41 18.79
N ARG A 704 17.03 2.88 18.10
CA ARG A 704 16.52 2.26 16.86
C ARG A 704 17.47 2.40 15.67
N ASP A 705 18.18 3.52 15.55
CA ASP A 705 19.26 3.70 14.56
C ASP A 705 20.39 2.68 14.84
N ILE A 706 20.78 2.49 16.10
CA ILE A 706 21.74 1.46 16.51
C ILE A 706 21.25 0.07 16.14
N LEU A 707 20.02 -0.31 16.49
CA LEU A 707 19.46 -1.62 16.15
C LEU A 707 19.36 -1.84 14.63
N THR A 708 19.06 -0.78 13.87
CA THR A 708 18.97 -0.87 12.40
C THR A 708 20.35 -1.08 11.75
N ILE A 709 21.40 -0.45 12.27
CA ILE A 709 22.75 -0.50 11.69
C ILE A 709 23.54 -1.71 12.22
N LEU A 710 23.39 -2.04 13.51
CA LEU A 710 24.18 -3.05 14.21
C LEU A 710 23.39 -4.32 14.55
N GLY A 711 22.08 -4.38 14.33
CA GLY A 711 21.25 -5.54 14.68
C GLY A 711 21.66 -6.84 13.97
N GLU A 712 22.28 -6.73 12.81
CA GLU A 712 22.84 -7.89 12.07
C GLU A 712 24.16 -8.41 12.68
N LEU A 713 24.76 -7.69 13.63
CA LEU A 713 25.91 -8.17 14.37
C LEU A 713 25.45 -9.26 15.33
N ARG A 714 25.59 -10.52 14.90
CA ARG A 714 25.33 -11.74 15.68
C ARG A 714 26.36 -11.95 16.81
N SER A 715 26.60 -10.94 17.63
CA SER A 715 27.51 -10.96 18.78
C SER A 715 26.72 -11.17 20.07
N ILE A 716 27.17 -12.11 20.89
CA ILE A 716 26.58 -12.40 22.18
C ILE A 716 26.77 -11.24 23.17
N GLU A 717 27.91 -10.54 23.14
CA GLU A 717 28.20 -9.39 23.99
C GLU A 717 27.24 -8.24 23.72
N PHE A 718 27.04 -7.92 22.43
CA PHE A 718 26.06 -6.91 22.02
C PHE A 718 24.65 -7.29 22.49
N SER A 719 24.30 -8.57 22.38
CA SER A 719 23.00 -9.10 22.78
C SER A 719 22.75 -8.97 24.28
N PHE A 720 23.76 -9.20 25.13
CA PHE A 720 23.63 -8.94 26.57
C PHE A 720 23.47 -7.44 26.87
N PHE A 721 24.10 -6.54 26.11
CA PHE A 721 23.79 -5.11 26.25
C PHE A 721 22.34 -4.79 25.88
N LEU A 722 21.80 -5.40 24.82
CA LEU A 722 20.39 -5.23 24.49
C LEU A 722 19.47 -5.76 25.61
N VAL A 723 19.78 -6.94 26.17
CA VAL A 723 19.06 -7.48 27.32
C VAL A 723 19.07 -6.49 28.48
N SER A 724 20.18 -5.79 28.74
CA SER A 724 20.26 -4.78 29.82
C SER A 724 19.27 -3.59 29.67
N LEU A 725 18.76 -3.37 28.45
CA LEU A 725 17.79 -2.31 28.13
C LEU A 725 16.33 -2.77 28.28
N LEU A 726 16.06 -4.02 28.70
CA LEU A 726 14.69 -4.52 28.93
C LEU A 726 14.10 -3.98 30.23
N LYS A 727 14.04 -2.65 30.34
CA LYS A 727 13.42 -1.91 31.43
C LYS A 727 12.37 -0.98 30.88
N GLU A 728 11.39 -0.67 31.71
CA GLU A 728 10.24 0.16 31.35
C GLU A 728 10.64 1.54 30.82
N GLU A 729 11.72 2.12 31.37
CA GLU A 729 12.24 3.43 30.94
C GLU A 729 12.70 3.48 29.48
N TYR A 730 12.96 2.32 28.86
CA TYR A 730 13.34 2.20 27.46
C TYR A 730 12.17 1.79 26.58
N GLY A 731 11.30 0.86 27.01
CA GLY A 731 10.08 0.51 26.27
C GLY A 731 10.34 0.03 24.83
N MET A 732 11.25 -0.94 24.67
CA MET A 732 11.75 -1.46 23.37
C MET A 732 11.88 -2.99 23.36
N SER A 733 11.07 -3.71 24.15
CA SER A 733 11.21 -5.17 24.28
C SER A 733 11.01 -5.89 22.95
N ASP A 734 10.07 -5.45 22.10
CA ASP A 734 9.85 -6.03 20.78
C ASP A 734 10.98 -5.77 19.79
N ASP A 735 11.54 -4.55 19.80
CA ASP A 735 12.68 -4.17 18.95
C ASP A 735 13.91 -5.05 19.28
N ILE A 736 14.17 -5.26 20.59
CA ILE A 736 15.28 -6.10 21.07
C ILE A 736 15.03 -7.58 20.76
N THR A 737 13.82 -8.07 21.01
CA THR A 737 13.41 -9.46 20.76
C THR A 737 13.61 -9.83 19.29
N ALA A 738 13.31 -8.92 18.35
CA ALA A 738 13.52 -9.14 16.93
C ALA A 738 14.99 -9.33 16.57
N VAL A 739 15.90 -8.56 17.19
CA VAL A 739 17.35 -8.69 16.97
C VAL A 739 17.91 -9.96 17.60
N LEU A 740 17.47 -10.31 18.82
CA LEU A 740 17.94 -11.52 19.50
C LEU A 740 17.62 -12.80 18.70
N LYS A 741 16.48 -12.84 17.99
CA LYS A 741 16.11 -13.98 17.11
C LYS A 741 17.11 -14.29 15.99
N LEU A 742 18.01 -13.36 15.66
CA LEU A 742 19.03 -13.54 14.63
C LEU A 742 20.29 -14.29 15.14
N LEU A 743 20.39 -14.52 16.44
CA LEU A 743 21.55 -15.18 17.06
C LEU A 743 21.59 -16.68 16.79
N PRO A 744 22.80 -17.29 16.76
CA PRO A 744 22.95 -18.73 16.81
C PRO A 744 22.28 -19.35 18.06
N GLU A 745 21.82 -20.59 17.93
CA GLU A 745 21.12 -21.30 19.01
C GLU A 745 21.97 -21.44 20.29
N GLU A 746 23.29 -21.60 20.15
CA GLU A 746 24.22 -21.70 21.29
C GLU A 746 24.25 -20.41 22.13
N ASP A 747 24.34 -19.26 21.48
CA ASP A 747 24.37 -17.95 22.15
C ASP A 747 23.02 -17.63 22.81
N LEU A 748 21.93 -18.00 22.14
CA LEU A 748 20.59 -17.90 22.71
C LEU A 748 20.46 -18.75 23.98
N LYS A 749 21.06 -19.95 24.04
CA LYS A 749 20.98 -20.84 25.23
C LYS A 749 21.66 -20.20 26.42
N GLU A 750 22.73 -19.46 26.19
CA GLU A 750 23.43 -18.72 27.22
C GLU A 750 22.61 -17.53 27.75
N ILE A 751 21.84 -16.84 26.89
CA ILE A 751 20.89 -15.78 27.29
C ILE A 751 19.70 -16.37 28.04
N ASP A 752 19.08 -17.45 27.54
CA ASP A 752 17.98 -18.16 28.20
C ASP A 752 18.38 -18.63 29.60
N GLY A 753 19.53 -19.29 29.72
CA GLY A 753 20.08 -19.72 31.00
C GLY A 753 20.34 -18.56 31.97
N PHE A 754 20.74 -17.39 31.47
CA PHE A 754 20.90 -16.19 32.28
C PHE A 754 19.55 -15.68 32.83
N ILE A 755 18.52 -15.59 31.98
CA ILE A 755 17.17 -15.17 32.38
C ILE A 755 16.55 -16.15 33.37
N VAL A 756 16.67 -17.45 33.12
CA VAL A 756 16.26 -18.52 34.06
C VAL A 756 16.89 -18.31 35.44
N ASN A 757 18.18 -17.95 35.49
CA ASN A 757 18.86 -17.66 36.76
C ASN A 757 18.37 -16.38 37.44
N ILE A 758 17.89 -15.38 36.69
CA ILE A 758 17.22 -14.21 37.28
C ILE A 758 15.92 -14.65 37.97
N PHE A 759 15.05 -15.41 37.30
CA PHE A 759 13.83 -15.94 37.93
C PHE A 759 14.14 -16.77 39.18
N ARG A 760 15.12 -17.68 39.10
CA ARG A 760 15.57 -18.48 40.27
C ARG A 760 16.08 -17.62 41.43
N LYS A 761 16.83 -16.55 41.14
CA LYS A 761 17.38 -15.64 42.15
C LYS A 761 16.28 -14.91 42.93
N PHE A 762 15.20 -14.50 42.26
CA PHE A 762 14.12 -13.74 42.88
C PHE A 762 12.98 -14.60 43.42
N GLU A 763 12.82 -15.84 42.93
CA GLU A 763 11.71 -16.73 43.33
C GLU A 763 12.13 -17.99 44.13
N ALA A 764 13.44 -18.31 44.23
CA ALA A 764 14.02 -19.42 45.02
C ALA A 764 13.54 -20.86 44.62
N PRO A 765 14.21 -21.96 45.08
CA PRO A 765 14.53 -23.11 44.24
C PRO A 765 13.52 -24.29 44.28
N ASP A 766 12.24 -24.08 43.96
CA ASP A 766 11.30 -25.20 43.73
C ASP A 766 11.28 -25.62 42.24
N PHE A 767 12.46 -25.84 41.67
CA PHE A 767 12.61 -26.43 40.33
C PHE A 767 12.81 -27.95 40.39
N GLY A 768 12.77 -28.55 41.59
CA GLY A 768 13.03 -29.97 41.83
C GLY A 768 11.80 -30.86 41.93
N ASP A 769 10.63 -30.34 42.32
CA ASP A 769 9.42 -31.15 42.51
C ASP A 769 8.21 -30.51 41.83
N LEU A 770 7.56 -31.27 40.94
CA LEU A 770 6.30 -30.96 40.24
C LEU A 770 5.07 -30.96 41.18
N ASN A 771 5.23 -30.57 42.45
CA ASN A 771 4.12 -30.44 43.39
C ASN A 771 3.74 -28.96 43.54
N LEU A 772 2.78 -28.55 42.71
CA LEU A 772 2.05 -27.29 42.77
C LEU A 772 1.55 -27.03 44.20
N THR A 773 2.28 -26.24 44.98
CA THR A 773 1.76 -25.67 46.24
C THR A 773 1.91 -24.17 46.21
N GLU A 774 0.75 -23.53 46.44
CA GLU A 774 0.38 -22.19 46.01
C GLU A 774 0.98 -21.07 46.87
N THR A 775 1.52 -20.04 46.22
CA THR A 775 1.42 -18.67 46.72
C THR A 775 0.81 -17.79 45.62
N LYS A 776 -0.52 -17.66 45.67
CA LYS A 776 -1.31 -16.75 44.82
C LYS A 776 -1.02 -15.29 45.18
N GLN A 777 0.10 -14.75 44.72
CA GLN A 777 0.32 -13.31 44.67
C GLN A 777 -0.17 -12.80 43.31
N THR A 778 -1.28 -12.07 43.31
CA THR A 778 -1.74 -11.33 42.12
C THR A 778 -0.84 -10.11 41.92
N ILE A 779 -0.06 -10.13 40.85
CA ILE A 779 0.80 -9.01 40.42
C ILE A 779 -0.02 -8.16 39.44
N ARG A 780 -0.12 -6.86 39.71
CA ARG A 780 -0.69 -5.86 38.78
C ARG A 780 0.41 -5.04 38.15
N VAL A 781 0.23 -4.65 36.90
CA VAL A 781 1.15 -3.76 36.18
C VAL A 781 0.66 -2.31 36.33
N ASP A 782 1.26 -1.53 37.25
CA ASP A 782 0.74 -0.20 37.65
C ASP A 782 0.64 0.82 36.50
N ASN A 783 1.47 0.71 35.46
CA ASN A 783 1.52 1.64 34.32
C ASN A 783 0.86 1.12 33.03
N LEU A 784 0.12 0.01 33.12
CA LEU A 784 -0.58 -0.58 31.98
C LEU A 784 -1.84 0.23 31.63
N LYS A 785 -1.86 0.85 30.45
CA LYS A 785 -3.04 1.52 29.92
C LYS A 785 -3.81 0.58 29.01
N HIS A 786 -5.12 0.53 29.22
CA HIS A 786 -6.07 -0.21 28.37
C HIS A 786 -6.81 0.82 27.52
N ASP A 787 -6.26 1.13 26.35
CA ASP A 787 -6.78 2.16 25.46
C ASP A 787 -7.29 1.51 24.16
N THR A 788 -8.38 2.04 23.59
CA THR A 788 -8.73 1.72 22.20
C THR A 788 -7.96 2.64 21.29
N VAL A 789 -7.08 2.08 20.46
CA VAL A 789 -6.24 2.86 19.53
C VAL A 789 -6.36 2.28 18.12
N THR A 790 -5.96 3.09 17.14
CA THR A 790 -5.84 2.64 15.75
C THR A 790 -4.40 2.22 15.49
N ILE A 791 -4.18 0.94 15.20
CA ILE A 791 -2.87 0.36 14.86
C ILE A 791 -2.69 0.42 13.36
N VAL A 792 -1.53 0.90 12.91
CA VAL A 792 -1.05 0.76 11.53
C VAL A 792 0.10 -0.25 11.52
N ASN A 793 -0.13 -1.37 10.85
CA ASN A 793 0.88 -2.39 10.59
C ASN A 793 1.35 -2.33 9.13
N ILE A 794 2.66 -2.24 8.95
CA ILE A 794 3.30 -2.08 7.65
C ILE A 794 4.30 -3.22 7.46
N ASN A 795 4.05 -4.09 6.50
CA ASN A 795 4.98 -5.14 6.10
C ASN A 795 5.67 -4.76 4.80
N VAL A 796 7.00 -4.76 4.80
CA VAL A 796 7.85 -4.48 3.63
C VAL A 796 8.08 -5.79 2.88
N ILE A 797 7.51 -5.91 1.68
CA ILE A 797 7.55 -7.14 0.88
C ILE A 797 8.79 -7.11 -0.04
N GLY A 798 9.49 -8.25 -0.11
CA GLY A 798 10.58 -8.48 -1.05
C GLY A 798 11.97 -8.10 -0.54
N GLU A 799 12.13 -7.83 0.76
CA GLU A 799 13.45 -7.62 1.38
C GLU A 799 14.29 -8.91 1.31
N ASP A 800 13.78 -10.04 1.82
CA ASP A 800 14.53 -11.31 1.93
C ASP A 800 15.12 -11.86 0.62
N GLN A 801 14.44 -11.65 -0.52
CA GLN A 801 14.93 -12.12 -1.81
C GLN A 801 16.00 -11.19 -2.41
N LYS A 802 15.96 -9.89 -2.07
CA LYS A 802 16.94 -8.89 -2.54
C LYS A 802 18.23 -8.90 -1.73
N LEU A 803 18.16 -9.36 -0.47
CA LEU A 803 19.29 -9.42 0.46
C LEU A 803 20.25 -10.59 0.16
N LYS A 804 19.85 -11.56 -0.67
CA LYS A 804 20.71 -12.65 -1.15
C LYS A 804 21.72 -12.13 -2.18
N GLY A 805 22.89 -11.70 -1.70
CA GLY A 805 24.04 -11.30 -2.53
C GLY A 805 24.42 -9.81 -2.45
N SER A 806 23.63 -8.99 -1.74
CA SER A 806 23.98 -7.58 -1.47
C SER A 806 25.03 -7.43 -0.37
N SER A 807 25.87 -6.40 -0.45
CA SER A 807 26.80 -6.09 0.65
C SER A 807 26.04 -5.62 1.90
N VAL A 808 26.58 -5.85 3.09
CA VAL A 808 25.99 -5.41 4.37
C VAL A 808 25.68 -3.90 4.37
N ALA A 809 26.54 -3.10 3.74
CA ALA A 809 26.34 -1.66 3.64
C ALA A 809 25.18 -1.27 2.70
N GLN A 810 25.01 -1.99 1.59
CA GLN A 810 23.84 -1.83 0.70
C GLN A 810 22.53 -2.18 1.43
N MET A 811 22.53 -3.24 2.25
CA MET A 811 21.37 -3.62 3.07
C MET A 811 20.99 -2.49 4.04
N ILE A 812 21.95 -2.03 4.84
CA ILE A 812 21.72 -0.97 5.83
C ILE A 812 21.19 0.30 5.15
N ARG A 813 21.75 0.67 4.01
CA ARG A 813 21.31 1.84 3.24
C ARG A 813 19.86 1.71 2.77
N MET A 814 19.49 0.55 2.24
CA MET A 814 18.12 0.27 1.81
C MET A 814 17.16 0.35 3.02
N ASN A 815 17.48 -0.32 4.12
CA ASN A 815 16.65 -0.36 5.31
C ASN A 815 16.43 1.03 5.90
N LEU A 816 17.49 1.85 6.00
CA LEU A 816 17.37 3.24 6.44
C LEU A 816 16.49 4.07 5.51
N ARG A 817 16.60 3.86 4.20
CA ARG A 817 15.79 4.58 3.21
C ARG A 817 14.32 4.20 3.33
N VAL A 818 13.99 2.91 3.35
CA VAL A 818 12.62 2.42 3.56
C VAL A 818 12.04 2.95 4.86
N LYS A 819 12.78 2.82 5.96
CA LYS A 819 12.35 3.32 7.28
C LYS A 819 12.16 4.84 7.28
N SER A 820 12.93 5.60 6.51
CA SER A 820 12.74 7.06 6.39
C SER A 820 11.44 7.43 5.68
N PHE A 821 11.05 6.71 4.62
CA PHE A 821 9.80 6.93 3.90
C PHE A 821 8.58 6.63 4.77
N ILE A 822 8.70 5.64 5.64
CA ILE A 822 7.63 5.21 6.55
C ILE A 822 7.56 6.10 7.79
N SER A 823 8.69 6.30 8.47
CA SER A 823 8.73 7.00 9.76
C SER A 823 8.38 8.48 9.64
N SER A 824 8.78 9.14 8.54
CA SER A 824 8.46 10.56 8.31
C SER A 824 6.96 10.79 8.17
N ALA A 825 6.26 9.93 7.44
CA ALA A 825 4.81 10.02 7.28
C ALA A 825 4.06 9.75 8.58
N ILE A 826 4.53 8.78 9.40
CA ILE A 826 3.95 8.48 10.72
C ILE A 826 4.08 9.69 11.66
N THR A 827 5.27 10.29 11.75
CA THR A 827 5.50 11.42 12.67
C THR A 827 4.80 12.70 12.22
N GLU A 828 4.73 12.96 10.91
CA GLU A 828 3.98 14.09 10.32
C GLU A 828 2.50 14.05 10.74
N HIS A 829 1.92 12.86 10.82
CA HIS A 829 0.52 12.63 11.19
C HIS A 829 0.36 12.17 12.65
N ARG A 830 1.28 12.56 13.55
CA ARG A 830 1.15 12.34 15.01
C ARG A 830 1.05 10.88 15.47
N GLY A 831 1.49 9.94 14.64
CA GLY A 831 1.59 8.53 15.00
C GLY A 831 2.81 8.24 15.86
N ILE A 832 2.74 7.17 16.65
CA ILE A 832 3.84 6.74 17.52
C ILE A 832 4.26 5.31 17.13
N ILE A 833 5.54 5.15 16.81
CA ILE A 833 6.11 3.87 16.39
C ILE A 833 6.35 2.99 17.64
N SER A 834 5.63 1.87 17.72
CA SER A 834 5.78 0.87 18.78
C SER A 834 6.92 -0.10 18.48
N ARG A 835 7.02 -0.57 17.23
CA ARG A 835 8.01 -1.58 16.79
C ARG A 835 8.56 -1.24 15.41
N ILE A 836 9.87 -1.42 15.22
CA ILE A 836 10.55 -1.22 13.95
C ILE A 836 11.57 -2.34 13.70
N THR A 837 11.21 -3.29 12.84
CA THR A 837 12.15 -4.29 12.30
C THR A 837 12.50 -3.93 10.85
N ASN A 838 13.27 -4.76 10.16
CA ASN A 838 13.54 -4.56 8.73
C ASN A 838 12.25 -4.86 7.92
N GLU A 839 11.59 -5.98 8.24
CA GLU A 839 10.40 -6.44 7.53
C GLU A 839 9.09 -5.77 7.96
N GLN A 840 8.98 -5.33 9.21
CA GLN A 840 7.71 -4.93 9.83
C GLN A 840 7.84 -3.66 10.67
N ILE A 841 6.93 -2.72 10.46
CA ILE A 841 6.81 -1.50 11.25
C ILE A 841 5.39 -1.42 11.81
N THR A 842 5.27 -1.31 13.13
CA THR A 842 3.99 -1.18 13.82
C THR A 842 3.94 0.14 14.55
N SER A 843 2.89 0.91 14.30
CA SER A 843 2.62 2.19 14.94
C SER A 843 1.17 2.27 15.40
N TYR A 844 0.88 3.17 16.33
CA TYR A 844 -0.49 3.43 16.78
C TYR A 844 -0.80 4.93 16.74
N PHE A 845 -2.08 5.24 16.59
CA PHE A 845 -2.66 6.56 16.44
C PHE A 845 -3.88 6.68 17.35
N ASN A 846 -4.10 7.89 17.86
CA ASN A 846 -5.29 8.22 18.65
C ASN A 846 -6.48 8.61 17.76
N ASP A 847 -6.24 9.16 16.55
CA ASP A 847 -7.26 9.47 15.55
C ASP A 847 -7.14 8.50 14.36
N PRO A 848 -8.19 7.72 14.04
CA PRO A 848 -8.21 6.87 12.85
C PRO A 848 -7.95 7.61 11.53
N ALA A 849 -8.33 8.90 11.42
CA ALA A 849 -8.11 9.68 10.21
C ALA A 849 -6.62 10.00 9.99
N ASP A 850 -5.87 10.27 11.08
CA ASP A 850 -4.43 10.48 11.02
C ASP A 850 -3.70 9.21 10.57
N ALA A 851 -4.15 8.05 11.04
CA ALA A 851 -3.63 6.75 10.61
C ALA A 851 -3.82 6.53 9.10
N VAL A 852 -5.02 6.80 8.57
CA VAL A 852 -5.32 6.67 7.14
C VAL A 852 -4.46 7.62 6.31
N ASN A 853 -4.34 8.88 6.71
CA ASN A 853 -3.50 9.86 6.01
C ASN A 853 -2.02 9.45 5.99
N ALA A 854 -1.49 8.98 7.13
CA ALA A 854 -0.14 8.45 7.21
C ALA A 854 0.05 7.28 6.24
N SER A 855 -0.86 6.30 6.22
CA SER A 855 -0.77 5.14 5.32
C SER A 855 -0.88 5.51 3.84
N LEU A 856 -1.77 6.44 3.47
CA LEU A 856 -1.86 6.93 2.09
C LEU A 856 -0.56 7.62 1.65
N ARG A 857 0.02 8.45 2.52
CA ARG A 857 1.31 9.12 2.27
C ARG A 857 2.46 8.11 2.12
N ILE A 858 2.45 7.03 2.90
CA ILE A 858 3.44 5.96 2.80
C ILE A 858 3.34 5.23 1.46
N VAL A 859 2.12 4.86 1.06
CA VAL A 859 1.88 4.24 -0.25
C VAL A 859 2.34 5.16 -1.38
N GLU A 860 2.05 6.47 -1.30
CA GLU A 860 2.51 7.45 -2.26
C GLU A 860 4.05 7.52 -2.34
N ASN A 861 4.72 7.67 -1.20
CA ASN A 861 6.19 7.72 -1.13
C ASN A 861 6.84 6.46 -1.75
N ILE A 862 6.29 5.28 -1.44
CA ILE A 862 6.79 4.00 -1.97
C ILE A 862 6.49 3.87 -3.47
N LYS A 863 5.29 4.25 -3.93
CA LYS A 863 4.94 4.23 -5.37
C LYS A 863 5.81 5.19 -6.17
N SER A 864 6.05 6.41 -5.67
CA SER A 864 6.94 7.38 -6.30
C SER A 864 8.38 6.89 -6.37
N TYR A 865 8.86 6.21 -5.33
CA TYR A 865 10.19 5.59 -5.34
C TYR A 865 10.28 4.42 -6.33
N SER A 866 9.28 3.54 -6.35
CA SER A 866 9.25 2.33 -7.18
C SER A 866 8.93 2.59 -8.65
N SER A 867 8.29 3.72 -9.00
CA SER A 867 7.89 4.03 -10.38
C SER A 867 9.09 4.16 -11.32
N GLY A 868 10.20 4.74 -10.86
CA GLY A 868 11.47 4.87 -11.58
C GLY A 868 12.44 3.70 -11.36
N LYS A 869 11.95 2.50 -11.02
CA LYS A 869 12.79 1.31 -10.82
C LYS A 869 12.34 0.15 -11.68
N ILE A 870 13.32 -0.65 -12.09
CA ILE A 870 13.10 -1.96 -12.70
C ILE A 870 12.28 -2.82 -11.73
N PHE A 871 11.35 -3.62 -12.25
CA PHE A 871 10.41 -4.41 -11.47
C PHE A 871 11.06 -5.20 -10.33
N LYS A 872 12.20 -5.86 -10.58
CA LYS A 872 12.95 -6.64 -9.56
C LYS A 872 13.43 -5.80 -8.36
N ASN A 873 13.60 -4.49 -8.54
CA ASN A 873 14.11 -3.59 -7.50
C ASN A 873 12.99 -2.81 -6.79
N ARG A 874 11.73 -2.88 -7.26
CA ARG A 874 10.59 -2.18 -6.66
C ARG A 874 10.32 -2.65 -5.25
N ILE A 875 10.09 -1.71 -4.35
CA ILE A 875 9.71 -1.99 -2.97
C ILE A 875 8.19 -1.97 -2.92
N HIS A 876 7.63 -2.96 -2.25
CA HIS A 876 6.20 -3.13 -2.07
C HIS A 876 5.89 -3.11 -0.59
N VAL A 877 4.79 -2.48 -0.21
CA VAL A 877 4.35 -2.41 1.19
C VAL A 877 2.92 -2.91 1.33
N LEU A 878 2.65 -3.68 2.38
CA LEU A 878 1.31 -4.04 2.79
C LEU A 878 0.95 -3.19 4.01
N ASN A 879 -0.03 -2.30 3.87
CA ASN A 879 -0.49 -1.41 4.94
C ASN A 879 -1.85 -1.87 5.44
N GLN A 880 -1.92 -2.20 6.72
CA GLN A 880 -3.14 -2.63 7.40
C GLN A 880 -3.44 -1.69 8.57
N ILE A 881 -4.69 -1.27 8.69
CA ILE A 881 -5.16 -0.40 9.75
C ILE A 881 -6.30 -1.09 10.50
N ILE A 882 -6.17 -1.21 11.81
CA ILE A 882 -7.20 -1.80 12.67
C ILE A 882 -7.43 -0.94 13.91
N THR A 883 -8.67 -0.87 14.39
CA THR A 883 -9.00 -0.18 15.63
C THR A 883 -9.41 -1.20 16.69
N VAL A 884 -8.58 -1.37 17.70
CA VAL A 884 -8.72 -2.45 18.68
C VAL A 884 -8.32 -2.00 20.08
N PRO A 885 -8.89 -2.60 21.13
CA PRO A 885 -8.40 -2.41 22.49
C PRO A 885 -7.00 -3.02 22.61
N VAL A 886 -6.06 -2.25 23.17
CA VAL A 886 -4.68 -2.69 23.39
C VAL A 886 -4.18 -2.32 24.76
N ASP A 887 -3.24 -3.12 25.22
CA ASP A 887 -2.48 -2.88 26.43
C ASP A 887 -1.16 -2.19 26.08
N ARG A 888 -0.90 -1.06 26.75
CA ARG A 888 0.24 -0.18 26.47
C ARG A 888 1.04 0.15 27.71
N ILE A 889 2.36 0.14 27.55
CA ILE A 889 3.32 0.63 28.54
C ILE A 889 4.24 1.63 27.85
N GLY A 890 4.18 2.90 28.27
CA GLY A 890 4.88 3.98 27.58
C GLY A 890 4.42 4.12 26.12
N ASP A 891 5.34 3.94 25.16
CA ASP A 891 5.02 3.95 23.72
C ASP A 891 4.90 2.55 23.13
N GLU A 892 5.12 1.50 23.92
CA GLU A 892 5.14 0.10 23.46
C GLU A 892 3.77 -0.54 23.61
N LEU A 893 3.35 -1.28 22.58
CA LEU A 893 2.23 -2.22 22.61
C LEU A 893 2.71 -3.51 23.28
N VAL A 894 2.07 -3.92 24.38
CA VAL A 894 2.48 -5.09 25.15
C VAL A 894 2.17 -6.38 24.38
N HIS A 895 0.97 -6.43 23.79
CA HIS A 895 0.48 -7.53 22.97
C HIS A 895 0.16 -7.03 21.57
N TYR A 896 0.81 -7.63 20.59
CA TYR A 896 0.50 -7.42 19.19
C TYR A 896 -0.66 -8.34 18.78
N PRO A 897 -1.78 -7.83 18.25
CA PRO A 897 -2.95 -8.64 17.89
C PRO A 897 -2.72 -9.39 16.57
N SER A 898 -1.73 -10.30 16.56
CA SER A 898 -1.33 -11.13 15.42
C SER A 898 -2.50 -11.92 14.84
N TYR A 899 -3.43 -12.36 15.69
CA TYR A 899 -4.61 -13.12 15.29
C TYR A 899 -5.60 -12.34 14.39
N ILE A 900 -5.53 -11.01 14.35
CA ILE A 900 -6.31 -10.16 13.43
C ILE A 900 -5.47 -9.82 12.21
N ILE A 901 -4.18 -9.48 12.42
CA ILE A 901 -3.34 -8.86 11.41
C ILE A 901 -2.67 -9.88 10.48
N ASP A 902 -2.12 -10.98 11.01
CA ASP A 902 -1.37 -11.97 10.24
C ASP A 902 -2.23 -12.77 9.23
N PRO A 903 -3.48 -13.13 9.54
CA PRO A 903 -4.40 -13.79 8.59
C PRO A 903 -4.65 -13.08 7.25
N VAL A 904 -4.42 -11.75 7.21
CA VAL A 904 -4.68 -10.87 6.06
C VAL A 904 -3.51 -10.90 5.05
N LEU A 905 -2.42 -11.62 5.35
CA LEU A 905 -1.19 -11.71 4.56
C LEU A 905 -1.31 -12.60 3.30
N ASP A 906 -2.35 -12.44 2.48
CA ASP A 906 -2.25 -12.90 1.09
C ASP A 906 -1.28 -11.96 0.35
N LYS A 907 -0.27 -12.52 -0.32
CA LYS A 907 0.82 -11.79 -0.99
C LYS A 907 0.36 -10.99 -2.22
N THR A 908 -0.94 -10.86 -2.42
CA THR A 908 -1.59 -10.29 -3.61
C THR A 908 -2.00 -8.83 -3.44
N LEU A 909 -2.05 -8.31 -2.21
CA LEU A 909 -2.55 -6.96 -1.91
C LEU A 909 -1.44 -6.02 -1.43
N TYR A 910 -0.55 -5.61 -2.32
CA TYR A 910 0.52 -4.65 -2.01
C TYR A 910 0.21 -3.24 -2.54
N ASP A 911 0.84 -2.24 -1.92
CA ASP A 911 0.75 -0.82 -2.23
C ASP A 911 -0.69 -0.26 -2.17
N ILE A 912 -1.47 -0.81 -1.25
CA ILE A 912 -2.81 -0.37 -0.89
C ILE A 912 -2.95 -0.21 0.63
N VAL A 913 -4.01 0.49 1.06
CA VAL A 913 -4.37 0.66 2.47
C VAL A 913 -5.60 -0.19 2.76
N ILE A 914 -5.42 -1.23 3.56
CA ILE A 914 -6.49 -2.14 3.99
C ILE A 914 -6.93 -1.73 5.39
N ILE A 915 -8.23 -1.55 5.58
CA ILE A 915 -8.80 -1.25 6.90
C ILE A 915 -9.90 -2.24 7.28
N ASP A 916 -10.09 -2.46 8.57
CA ASP A 916 -11.18 -3.28 9.10
C ASP A 916 -12.51 -2.49 9.20
N GLU A 917 -13.61 -3.22 9.40
CA GLU A 917 -14.96 -2.64 9.51
C GLU A 917 -15.09 -1.64 10.68
N SER A 918 -14.39 -1.89 11.80
CA SER A 918 -14.44 -0.99 12.97
C SER A 918 -13.82 0.37 12.64
N THR A 919 -12.61 0.39 12.04
CA THR A 919 -11.96 1.63 11.60
C THR A 919 -12.78 2.31 10.50
N TRP A 920 -13.27 1.55 9.52
CA TRP A 920 -14.07 2.11 8.42
C TRP A 920 -15.29 2.87 8.91
N SER A 921 -15.99 2.34 9.91
CA SER A 921 -17.17 2.99 10.50
C SER A 921 -16.89 4.40 11.04
N MET A 922 -15.65 4.66 11.49
CA MET A 922 -15.19 5.93 12.05
C MET A 922 -14.71 6.92 10.97
N VAL A 923 -14.29 6.45 9.79
CA VAL A 923 -13.64 7.29 8.76
C VAL A 923 -14.41 7.42 7.44
N LYS A 924 -15.50 6.66 7.25
CA LYS A 924 -16.30 6.60 6.01
C LYS A 924 -16.82 7.95 5.47
N GLU A 925 -16.93 8.98 6.32
CA GLU A 925 -17.37 10.31 5.90
C GLU A 925 -16.23 11.15 5.31
N ARG A 926 -14.98 10.84 5.67
CA ARG A 926 -13.78 11.59 5.26
C ARG A 926 -13.02 10.92 4.12
N PHE A 927 -13.22 9.63 3.91
CA PHE A 927 -12.46 8.84 2.93
C PHE A 927 -13.36 7.94 2.09
N ALA A 928 -12.96 7.72 0.84
CA ALA A 928 -13.58 6.77 -0.05
C ALA A 928 -12.96 5.38 0.11
N GLY A 929 -13.80 4.35 0.13
CA GLY A 929 -13.39 2.98 0.31
C GLY A 929 -14.23 2.00 -0.50
N LYS A 930 -13.61 0.88 -0.92
CA LYS A 930 -14.27 -0.23 -1.60
C LYS A 930 -14.18 -1.48 -0.75
N ILE A 931 -15.25 -2.28 -0.72
CA ILE A 931 -15.22 -3.56 0.01
C ILE A 931 -14.29 -4.54 -0.70
N ILE A 932 -13.44 -5.18 0.09
CA ILE A 932 -12.55 -6.25 -0.37
C ILE A 932 -13.30 -7.56 -0.18
N SER A 933 -13.22 -8.45 -1.18
CA SER A 933 -13.82 -9.78 -1.07
C SER A 933 -13.20 -10.55 0.10
N GLU A 934 -14.03 -11.01 1.05
CA GLU A 934 -13.56 -11.83 2.18
C GLU A 934 -12.87 -13.13 1.74
N LEU A 935 -13.09 -13.55 0.49
CA LEU A 935 -12.47 -14.74 -0.11
C LEU A 935 -10.97 -14.56 -0.42
N LEU A 936 -10.44 -13.33 -0.34
CA LEU A 936 -9.01 -13.06 -0.45
C LEU A 936 -8.26 -13.44 0.83
N PHE A 937 -8.91 -13.30 1.97
CA PHE A 937 -8.27 -13.57 3.25
C PHE A 937 -8.24 -15.07 3.48
N SER A 938 -7.14 -15.54 4.07
CA SER A 938 -7.05 -16.96 4.42
C SER A 938 -8.25 -17.36 5.29
N SER A 939 -8.65 -18.63 5.25
CA SER A 939 -9.82 -19.14 6.00
C SER A 939 -9.76 -18.85 7.51
N THR A 940 -8.62 -18.35 8.02
CA THR A 940 -8.35 -17.91 9.39
C THR A 940 -9.05 -16.60 9.73
N VAL A 941 -9.38 -15.74 8.74
CA VAL A 941 -10.16 -14.52 8.98
C VAL A 941 -11.65 -14.84 9.06
N SER A 942 -12.05 -15.01 10.31
CA SER A 942 -13.34 -14.60 10.87
C SER A 942 -13.85 -13.31 10.23
N ALA A 943 -14.91 -13.41 9.44
CA ALA A 943 -16.16 -12.65 9.60
C ALA A 943 -16.16 -11.09 9.53
N VAL A 944 -15.02 -10.44 9.51
CA VAL A 944 -14.86 -8.98 9.52
C VAL A 944 -14.66 -8.51 8.10
N LYS A 945 -15.47 -7.54 7.68
CA LYS A 945 -15.33 -6.93 6.36
C LYS A 945 -14.10 -6.05 6.33
N HIS A 946 -13.39 -6.10 5.21
CA HIS A 946 -12.22 -5.26 4.97
C HIS A 946 -12.50 -4.31 3.81
N TYR A 947 -11.88 -3.14 3.87
CA TYR A 947 -12.06 -2.08 2.88
C TYR A 947 -10.71 -1.61 2.36
N GLU A 948 -10.62 -1.38 1.06
CA GLU A 948 -9.50 -0.70 0.40
C GLU A 948 -9.81 0.80 0.37
N ILE A 949 -8.95 1.62 1.00
CA ILE A 949 -9.09 3.08 0.98
C ILE A 949 -8.32 3.68 -0.19
N SER A 950 -9.00 4.55 -0.95
CA SER A 950 -8.42 5.15 -2.16
C SER A 950 -7.98 6.59 -1.96
N SER A 951 -8.83 7.44 -1.37
CA SER A 951 -8.66 8.89 -1.41
C SER A 951 -9.54 9.60 -0.38
N PRO A 952 -9.19 10.83 0.05
CA PRO A 952 -10.08 11.67 0.84
C PRO A 952 -11.32 12.08 0.04
N VAL A 953 -12.44 12.28 0.73
CA VAL A 953 -13.68 12.79 0.13
C VAL A 953 -13.66 14.31 0.21
N ASN A 954 -13.48 14.98 -0.94
CA ASN A 954 -13.44 16.45 -1.02
C ASN A 954 -14.32 17.03 -2.15
N PHE A 955 -14.85 16.19 -3.03
CA PHE A 955 -15.59 16.66 -4.20
C PHE A 955 -16.82 17.47 -3.81
N LYS A 956 -17.62 16.95 -2.87
CA LYS A 956 -18.88 17.57 -2.45
C LYS A 956 -18.64 18.96 -1.86
N ASP A 957 -17.74 19.05 -0.88
CA ASP A 957 -17.43 20.29 -0.18
C ASP A 957 -16.88 21.36 -1.13
N TYR A 958 -16.00 20.96 -2.05
CA TYR A 958 -15.49 21.87 -3.07
C TYR A 958 -16.59 22.31 -4.04
N ALA A 959 -17.41 21.38 -4.55
CA ALA A 959 -18.51 21.69 -5.46
C ALA A 959 -19.56 22.62 -4.83
N GLU A 960 -19.90 22.40 -3.56
CA GLU A 960 -20.80 23.28 -2.80
C GLU A 960 -20.16 24.65 -2.59
N SER A 961 -18.86 24.73 -2.27
CA SER A 961 -18.16 26.02 -2.13
C SER A 961 -18.16 26.84 -3.42
N VAL A 962 -18.02 26.19 -4.58
CA VAL A 962 -18.09 26.84 -5.91
C VAL A 962 -19.51 27.31 -6.20
N LEU A 963 -20.52 26.49 -5.87
CA LEU A 963 -21.91 26.87 -6.05
C LEU A 963 -22.29 28.07 -5.17
N ASP A 964 -21.84 28.08 -3.90
CA ASP A 964 -22.03 29.19 -2.97
C ASP A 964 -21.32 30.47 -3.41
N SER A 965 -20.16 30.37 -4.07
CA SER A 965 -19.53 31.55 -4.67
C SER A 965 -20.35 32.09 -5.84
N LEU A 966 -20.87 31.22 -6.71
CA LEU A 966 -21.72 31.64 -7.84
C LEU A 966 -23.03 32.28 -7.38
N PHE A 967 -23.65 31.79 -6.30
CA PHE A 967 -24.82 32.43 -5.70
C PHE A 967 -24.50 33.83 -5.17
N ARG A 968 -23.38 33.98 -4.45
CA ARG A 968 -22.94 35.28 -3.92
C ARG A 968 -22.65 36.28 -5.04
N ASP A 969 -21.94 35.86 -6.08
CA ASP A 969 -21.65 36.70 -7.25
C ASP A 969 -22.96 37.16 -7.92
N ARG A 970 -23.95 36.27 -8.04
CA ARG A 970 -25.28 36.60 -8.58
C ARG A 970 -26.04 37.61 -7.71
N GLU A 971 -26.02 37.45 -6.39
CA GLU A 971 -26.64 38.41 -5.46
C GLU A 971 -25.97 39.77 -5.53
N THR A 972 -24.63 39.82 -5.59
CA THR A 972 -23.90 41.09 -5.77
C THR A 972 -24.23 41.76 -7.10
N LYS A 973 -24.36 40.99 -8.19
CA LYS A 973 -24.72 41.52 -9.51
C LYS A 973 -26.14 42.09 -9.53
N LYS A 974 -27.10 41.41 -8.91
CA LYS A 974 -28.46 41.95 -8.74
C LYS A 974 -28.48 43.21 -7.91
N HIS A 975 -27.74 43.25 -6.80
CA HIS A 975 -27.62 44.46 -5.99
C HIS A 975 -27.03 45.62 -6.79
N LEU A 976 -25.96 45.38 -7.56
CA LEU A 976 -25.37 46.38 -8.43
C LEU A 976 -26.34 46.84 -9.53
N GLU A 977 -27.10 45.93 -10.15
CA GLU A 977 -28.13 46.27 -11.16
C GLU A 977 -29.27 47.09 -10.56
N GLU A 978 -29.72 46.76 -9.35
CA GLU A 978 -30.74 47.50 -8.61
C GLU A 978 -30.22 48.89 -8.19
N GLU A 979 -28.98 48.98 -7.70
CA GLU A 979 -28.31 50.26 -7.40
C GLU A 979 -28.21 51.13 -8.66
N LEU A 980 -27.75 50.57 -9.79
CA LEU A 980 -27.68 51.24 -11.08
C LEU A 980 -29.06 51.72 -11.56
N GLU A 981 -30.10 50.89 -11.43
CA GLU A 981 -31.46 51.28 -11.76
C GLU A 981 -31.96 52.43 -10.86
N THR A 982 -31.63 52.40 -9.57
CA THR A 982 -32.01 53.47 -8.64
C THR A 982 -31.25 54.77 -8.92
N GLU A 983 -29.95 54.71 -9.23
CA GLU A 983 -29.16 55.85 -9.66
C GLU A 983 -29.66 56.41 -11.00
N LEU A 984 -29.97 55.58 -11.99
CA LEU A 984 -30.56 56.01 -13.26
C LEU A 984 -31.94 56.64 -13.06
N LYS A 985 -32.77 56.11 -12.14
CA LYS A 985 -34.06 56.71 -11.77
C LYS A 985 -33.89 58.03 -11.02
N ASN A 986 -32.86 58.17 -10.19
CA ASN A 986 -32.52 59.38 -9.47
C ASN A 986 -31.96 60.47 -10.39
N ILE A 987 -31.10 60.12 -11.36
CA ILE A 987 -30.60 61.02 -12.42
C ILE A 987 -31.75 61.50 -13.31
N ARG A 988 -32.75 60.64 -13.60
CA ARG A 988 -33.96 61.03 -14.34
C ARG A 988 -34.92 61.94 -13.54
N ARG A 989 -34.84 61.97 -12.20
CA ARG A 989 -35.72 62.75 -11.31
C ARG A 989 -35.05 64.00 -10.71
N GLY A 990 -33.72 64.05 -10.67
CA GLY A 990 -32.94 65.18 -10.18
C GLY A 990 -32.74 66.24 -11.26
N GLY A 991 -33.44 67.37 -11.13
CA GLY A 991 -33.13 68.57 -11.90
C GLY A 991 -31.70 69.05 -11.65
N ARG A 992 -31.04 69.48 -12.73
CA ARG A 992 -29.67 70.01 -12.81
C ARG A 992 -29.24 70.85 -11.59
N SER A 993 -28.17 70.43 -10.92
CA SER A 993 -27.01 71.29 -10.59
C SER A 993 -25.95 70.54 -9.77
N THR A 994 -24.73 70.39 -10.30
CA THR A 994 -23.45 70.28 -9.57
C THR A 994 -22.30 70.46 -10.58
N SER A 995 -21.17 71.04 -10.15
CA SER A 995 -20.11 71.57 -11.02
C SER A 995 -19.59 70.60 -12.09
N SER A 996 -19.08 71.13 -13.21
CA SER A 996 -18.44 70.38 -14.31
C SER A 996 -17.50 69.26 -13.83
N ALA A 997 -16.69 69.49 -12.79
CA ALA A 997 -15.79 68.49 -12.22
C ALA A 997 -16.48 67.26 -11.59
N ALA A 998 -17.70 67.41 -11.05
CA ALA A 998 -18.48 66.30 -10.51
C ALA A 998 -19.07 65.45 -11.65
N VAL A 999 -19.60 66.10 -12.69
CA VAL A 999 -20.14 65.45 -13.88
C VAL A 999 -19.04 64.67 -14.62
N THR A 1000 -17.83 65.22 -14.74
CA THR A 1000 -16.69 64.53 -15.34
C THR A 1000 -16.30 63.27 -14.56
N ARG A 1001 -16.31 63.35 -13.23
CA ARG A 1001 -15.94 62.22 -12.35
C ARG A 1001 -16.99 61.11 -12.38
N ASP A 1002 -18.27 61.47 -12.43
CA ASP A 1002 -19.36 60.51 -12.56
C ASP A 1002 -19.33 59.82 -13.94
N LEU A 1003 -19.01 60.56 -15.02
CA LEU A 1003 -18.83 60.00 -16.37
C LEU A 1003 -17.60 59.08 -16.50
N GLU A 1004 -16.50 59.38 -15.79
CA GLU A 1004 -15.35 58.47 -15.71
C GLU A 1004 -15.69 57.18 -14.96
N ASN A 1005 -16.41 57.28 -13.83
CA ASN A 1005 -16.87 56.11 -13.08
C ASN A 1005 -17.79 55.22 -13.92
N LEU A 1006 -18.76 55.83 -14.63
CA LEU A 1006 -19.66 55.13 -15.56
C LEU A 1006 -18.89 54.51 -16.73
N GLY A 1007 -17.76 55.10 -17.12
CA GLY A 1007 -16.86 54.56 -18.14
C GLY A 1007 -16.09 53.33 -17.69
N ASN A 1008 -15.58 53.32 -16.46
CA ASN A 1008 -14.94 52.14 -15.89
C ASN A 1008 -15.93 50.99 -15.74
N LEU A 1009 -17.15 51.30 -15.27
CA LEU A 1009 -18.23 50.33 -15.14
C LEU A 1009 -18.67 49.76 -16.50
N LEU A 1010 -18.78 50.62 -17.53
CA LEU A 1010 -19.03 50.19 -18.90
C LEU A 1010 -17.91 49.29 -19.43
N LEU A 1011 -16.65 49.63 -19.18
CA LEU A 1011 -15.51 48.81 -19.60
C LEU A 1011 -15.54 47.43 -18.95
N ASP A 1012 -15.87 47.35 -17.66
CA ASP A 1012 -15.99 46.09 -16.94
C ASP A 1012 -17.14 45.24 -17.50
N HIS A 1013 -18.30 45.83 -17.78
CA HIS A 1013 -19.42 45.13 -18.42
C HIS A 1013 -19.09 44.67 -19.86
N LEU A 1014 -18.39 45.50 -20.65
CA LEU A 1014 -17.98 45.12 -22.01
C LEU A 1014 -16.94 43.98 -21.99
N ASN A 1015 -16.01 44.01 -21.04
CA ASN A 1015 -15.06 42.92 -20.82
C ASN A 1015 -15.75 41.63 -20.35
N GLU A 1016 -16.79 41.75 -19.53
CA GLU A 1016 -17.62 40.62 -19.10
C GLU A 1016 -18.40 40.01 -20.29
N ILE A 1017 -18.99 40.85 -21.16
CA ILE A 1017 -19.64 40.41 -22.42
C ILE A 1017 -18.63 39.71 -23.33
N GLU A 1018 -17.41 40.27 -23.48
CA GLU A 1018 -16.36 39.64 -24.27
C GLU A 1018 -15.99 38.25 -23.71
N LYS A 1019 -15.77 38.14 -22.39
CA LYS A 1019 -15.49 36.86 -21.71
C LYS A 1019 -16.64 35.87 -21.88
N TYR A 1020 -17.89 36.33 -21.71
CA TYR A 1020 -19.09 35.52 -21.85
C TYR A 1020 -19.23 34.93 -23.26
N VAL A 1021 -19.03 35.75 -24.30
CA VAL A 1021 -19.13 35.31 -25.70
C VAL A 1021 -17.95 34.41 -26.08
N GLN A 1022 -16.72 34.74 -25.66
CA GLN A 1022 -15.54 33.90 -25.92
C GLN A 1022 -15.65 32.50 -25.30
N ARG A 1023 -16.26 32.38 -24.11
CA ARG A 1023 -16.53 31.08 -23.47
C ARG A 1023 -17.57 30.24 -24.23
N ARG A 1024 -18.42 30.85 -25.06
CA ARG A 1024 -19.63 30.20 -25.61
C ARG A 1024 -19.64 30.09 -27.14
N SER A 1025 -18.94 30.95 -27.89
CA SER A 1025 -18.95 30.98 -29.36
C SER A 1025 -17.66 30.42 -29.99
N THR A 1026 -17.79 29.53 -30.98
CA THR A 1026 -16.69 28.96 -31.77
C THR A 1026 -16.36 29.76 -33.03
N ASP A 1027 -17.20 30.73 -33.39
CA ASP A 1027 -17.00 31.56 -34.58
C ASP A 1027 -15.94 32.62 -34.31
N ARG A 1028 -14.73 32.37 -34.81
CA ARG A 1028 -13.58 33.28 -34.68
C ARG A 1028 -13.82 34.63 -35.34
N GLU A 1029 -14.62 34.68 -36.40
CA GLU A 1029 -14.94 35.91 -37.12
C GLU A 1029 -15.97 36.72 -36.33
N LEU A 1030 -17.00 36.06 -35.78
CA LEU A 1030 -17.94 36.66 -34.83
C LEU A 1030 -17.22 37.20 -33.59
N ASN A 1031 -16.37 36.40 -32.93
CA ASN A 1031 -15.64 36.83 -31.72
C ASN A 1031 -14.72 38.02 -32.02
N ARG A 1032 -14.05 38.03 -33.17
CA ARG A 1032 -13.19 39.14 -33.59
C ARG A 1032 -14.00 40.39 -33.93
N ASN A 1033 -15.15 40.25 -34.58
CA ASN A 1033 -16.05 41.35 -34.92
C ASN A 1033 -16.73 41.92 -33.67
N LEU A 1034 -17.14 41.06 -32.75
CA LEU A 1034 -17.75 41.44 -31.48
C LEU A 1034 -16.73 42.18 -30.60
N ARG A 1035 -15.50 41.68 -30.48
CA ARG A 1035 -14.41 42.40 -29.81
C ARG A 1035 -14.18 43.79 -30.40
N LYS A 1036 -14.13 43.90 -31.73
CA LYS A 1036 -14.03 45.20 -32.43
C LYS A 1036 -15.23 46.09 -32.14
N MET A 1037 -16.45 45.55 -32.12
CA MET A 1037 -17.66 46.30 -31.78
C MET A 1037 -17.64 46.80 -30.33
N LEU A 1038 -17.31 45.95 -29.36
CA LEU A 1038 -17.25 46.33 -27.95
C LEU A 1038 -16.19 47.42 -27.70
N VAL A 1039 -15.00 47.25 -28.29
CA VAL A 1039 -13.93 48.27 -28.25
C VAL A 1039 -14.38 49.56 -28.93
N ASN A 1040 -15.09 49.48 -30.06
CA ASN A 1040 -15.64 50.65 -30.73
C ASN A 1040 -16.71 51.36 -29.90
N VAL A 1041 -17.58 50.63 -29.20
CA VAL A 1041 -18.58 51.20 -28.29
C VAL A 1041 -17.90 51.95 -27.14
N TYR A 1042 -16.86 51.38 -26.54
CA TYR A 1042 -16.09 52.05 -25.49
C TYR A 1042 -15.33 53.28 -26.02
N ASN A 1043 -14.75 53.18 -27.21
CA ASN A 1043 -14.06 54.30 -27.85
C ASN A 1043 -15.03 55.43 -28.24
N MET A 1044 -16.22 55.10 -28.75
CA MET A 1044 -17.28 56.07 -29.02
C MET A 1044 -17.70 56.78 -27.74
N TYR A 1045 -17.91 56.02 -26.65
CA TYR A 1045 -18.21 56.58 -25.34
C TYR A 1045 -17.12 57.55 -24.85
N LYS A 1046 -15.83 57.18 -24.97
CA LYS A 1046 -14.70 58.05 -24.64
C LYS A 1046 -14.67 59.33 -25.47
N VAL A 1047 -14.95 59.24 -26.77
CA VAL A 1047 -14.98 60.40 -27.67
C VAL A 1047 -16.14 61.33 -27.31
N GLU A 1048 -17.32 60.79 -27.04
CA GLU A 1048 -18.51 61.58 -26.72
C GLU A 1048 -18.37 62.29 -25.36
N ILE A 1049 -17.77 61.64 -24.37
CA ILE A 1049 -17.43 62.28 -23.09
C ILE A 1049 -16.37 63.35 -23.27
N SER A 1050 -15.33 63.07 -24.06
CA SER A 1050 -14.29 64.07 -24.32
C SER A 1050 -14.87 65.32 -24.99
N ARG A 1051 -15.87 65.18 -25.86
CA ARG A 1051 -16.62 66.31 -26.42
C ARG A 1051 -17.44 67.06 -25.37
N LEU A 1052 -18.17 66.35 -24.53
CA LEU A 1052 -18.98 66.92 -23.43
C LEU A 1052 -18.15 67.60 -22.33
N ILE A 1053 -16.86 67.29 -22.21
CA ILE A 1053 -15.93 67.95 -21.26
C ILE A 1053 -15.28 69.20 -21.89
N ILE A 1054 -15.17 69.25 -23.22
CA ILE A 1054 -14.54 70.35 -23.97
C ILE A 1054 -15.56 71.46 -24.32
N GLU A 1055 -16.84 71.12 -24.51
CA GLU A 1055 -17.97 72.07 -24.54
C GLU A 1055 -18.37 72.52 -23.13
#